data_AF-A0A9W3BUJ5-F1
#
_entry.id   AF-A0A9W3BUJ5-F1
#
_cell.length_a   1.000
_cell.length_b   1.000
_cell.length_c   1.000
_cell.angle_alpha   90.00
_cell.angle_beta   90.00
_cell.angle_gamma   90.00
#
_symmetry.space_group_name_H-M   'P 1'
#
loop_
_entity.id
_entity.type
_entity.pdbx_description
1 polymer ?
#
loop_
_entity_poly.entity_id
_entity_poly.type
_entity_poly.pdbx_seq_one_letter_code
_entity_poly.pdbx_strand_id
1 'polypeptide(L)'
;MVGSDHRPVVAVMEDKIPKRRGQFRFDKRWIGKDGLMDSIAMGWSNDQENENGDIVTKISNCRHEIAKWRKDNPHLMDNSRTQEDIMEVSRKLQEAYKDEEEYWQQKSRNMWHVYGDLNTNFYHALTKQRRTRNRIVGLHDNNGNWITEDNGVEKVAVDYFTELFGTTAPSDFDSFLEDIRPDITPQMNQRLLRLATEEEVRQALFMMHPEKAPGPDGMTALFFQHSWHIIKHDVVALAQKDECQTILKILKEYEAVSGQRINFQKSSIQFGHKIEESCRQEMRNILDIQNVGGMGSYLGLPENLGGSKIQVFGFLQDRLNSRINGWTFKFFTKGGKEVIIKSVATALPNHVMSCYRLPKAITKKLTSVVAQFWWSPGGSTKGMHWKSWDKVCLTKEEGGLGFKEISDFNTAMLAKQLWRLIEKPTTLFSRVFKGRYFRNASPLDPIRSYSPSYGWRSISSARSLVSKGLIKRVGTGSSISVWNDPWLPTTRPRPANKKHATSYPDLTVDQLIDADLKKWNSQAIRALVDPQDVQIIESIPISKVQREDRDGWHFTQNGKYSVKSGYQLERVYPDKEKPMSTFGPTVDVLKANCWKIRCPPKLKHFLWQLVSGCIAVRKNLHARGLTGDICCDRCGASEESINHVFFECPPARQVWALSQIPTSPHIFPTESLYTNMDHLFWRVSPKMEDHHFAWILWYIWKGRNNKVFSNLDIDPRDTLKIAVTETKSWEDAQVVSAQVIDRPTPSLPIIPGRWCFTDGSWKDKDVFSGQGWYSTLEEEWPAFDSYLADIKNLRENFHSSEIIYVPRTQNKKADGLARGARTQASFVVHMDDEPPTWFTESI
;
A
#
# COMPACT_ATOMS: atom_id res chain seq x y z
N MET A 1 21.56 15.56 -10.41
CA MET A 1 20.28 16.07 -9.85
C MET A 1 19.18 15.05 -10.21
N VAL A 2 18.11 14.83 -9.43
CA VAL A 2 16.82 15.57 -9.53
C VAL A 2 16.54 15.93 -11.00
N GLY A 3 15.54 15.33 -11.67
CA GLY A 3 14.14 15.73 -11.53
C GLY A 3 13.97 17.18 -12.02
N SER A 4 13.09 17.52 -12.95
CA SER A 4 11.65 17.47 -12.70
C SER A 4 10.88 18.05 -13.90
N ASP A 5 9.74 17.46 -14.25
CA ASP A 5 8.72 18.07 -15.12
C ASP A 5 7.82 19.10 -14.38
N HIS A 6 7.07 19.99 -15.06
CA HIS A 6 5.87 20.69 -14.53
C HIS A 6 4.83 21.04 -15.63
N ARG A 7 3.62 21.56 -15.27
CA ARG A 7 2.35 21.36 -16.06
C ARG A 7 1.08 22.16 -15.58
N PRO A 8 0.53 23.14 -16.34
CA PRO A 8 -0.94 23.35 -16.51
C PRO A 8 -1.44 24.13 -17.80
N VAL A 9 -2.77 24.20 -18.07
CA VAL A 9 -3.65 25.34 -18.60
C VAL A 9 -4.88 24.90 -19.48
N VAL A 10 -5.90 25.77 -19.65
CA VAL A 10 -7.34 25.52 -20.04
C VAL A 10 -7.84 26.45 -21.19
N ALA A 11 -8.88 26.07 -21.97
CA ALA A 11 -9.57 26.90 -22.98
C ALA A 11 -11.10 26.61 -23.13
N VAL A 12 -11.81 27.39 -23.98
CA VAL A 12 -13.29 27.48 -24.17
C VAL A 12 -13.75 26.83 -25.51
N MET A 13 -15.05 26.69 -25.79
CA MET A 13 -15.60 26.20 -27.08
C MET A 13 -16.86 26.96 -27.55
N GLU A 14 -16.93 27.24 -28.85
CA GLU A 14 -18.11 27.75 -29.59
C GLU A 14 -18.83 26.66 -30.41
N ASP A 15 -19.70 27.03 -31.36
CA ASP A 15 -20.80 26.18 -31.84
C ASP A 15 -20.46 25.13 -32.93
N LYS A 16 -21.47 24.34 -33.31
CA LYS A 16 -21.34 23.05 -34.00
C LYS A 16 -20.92 23.15 -35.47
N ILE A 17 -19.70 22.69 -35.76
CA ILE A 17 -19.23 22.32 -37.10
C ILE A 17 -20.20 21.29 -37.75
N PRO A 18 -20.55 21.42 -39.06
CA PRO A 18 -21.55 20.57 -39.71
C PRO A 18 -21.20 19.07 -39.78
N LYS A 19 -22.23 18.21 -39.75
CA LYS A 19 -22.07 16.78 -40.03
C LYS A 19 -21.81 16.55 -41.52
N ARG A 20 -20.61 16.06 -41.88
CA ARG A 20 -20.36 15.43 -43.20
C ARG A 20 -21.37 14.30 -43.43
N ARG A 21 -21.74 14.05 -44.71
CA ARG A 21 -22.60 12.91 -45.09
C ARG A 21 -22.01 11.60 -44.58
N GLY A 22 -22.88 10.65 -44.22
CA GLY A 22 -22.50 9.47 -43.45
C GLY A 22 -21.43 8.61 -44.13
N GLN A 23 -20.31 8.38 -43.44
CA GLN A 23 -19.31 7.39 -43.83
C GLN A 23 -19.96 6.01 -44.00
N PHE A 24 -19.60 5.30 -45.07
CA PHE A 24 -19.92 3.90 -45.25
C PHE A 24 -19.44 3.07 -44.06
N ARG A 25 -20.22 2.06 -43.66
CA ARG A 25 -19.83 1.04 -42.70
C ARG A 25 -20.44 -0.29 -43.10
N PHE A 26 -19.63 -1.34 -43.14
CA PHE A 26 -20.07 -2.72 -43.35
C PHE A 26 -20.91 -3.21 -42.14
N ASP A 27 -21.94 -4.04 -42.37
CA ASP A 27 -22.90 -4.51 -41.35
C ASP A 27 -23.11 -6.03 -41.47
N LYS A 28 -23.02 -6.77 -40.37
CA LYS A 28 -23.06 -8.24 -40.37
C LYS A 28 -24.36 -8.82 -40.91
N ARG A 29 -25.47 -8.08 -40.86
CA ARG A 29 -26.79 -8.58 -41.27
C ARG A 29 -26.96 -8.72 -42.79
N TRP A 30 -25.94 -8.33 -43.56
CA TRP A 30 -25.88 -8.50 -45.01
C TRP A 30 -25.24 -9.83 -45.42
N ILE A 31 -24.51 -10.49 -44.53
CA ILE A 31 -23.83 -11.75 -44.82
C ILE A 31 -24.83 -12.89 -44.98
N GLY A 32 -24.60 -13.75 -45.97
CA GLY A 32 -25.56 -14.79 -46.37
C GLY A 32 -26.81 -14.22 -47.05
N LYS A 33 -26.75 -13.02 -47.62
CA LYS A 33 -27.77 -12.48 -48.54
C LYS A 33 -27.28 -12.53 -49.99
N ASP A 34 -28.19 -12.91 -50.87
CA ASP A 34 -27.92 -13.08 -52.30
C ASP A 34 -27.46 -11.76 -52.96
N GLY A 35 -26.50 -11.84 -53.87
CA GLY A 35 -25.92 -10.69 -54.57
C GLY A 35 -24.86 -9.89 -53.81
N LEU A 36 -24.67 -10.09 -52.49
CA LEU A 36 -23.63 -9.35 -51.74
C LEU A 36 -22.23 -9.71 -52.24
N MET A 37 -21.96 -11.00 -52.42
CA MET A 37 -20.61 -11.49 -52.74
C MET A 37 -20.18 -11.12 -54.16
N ASP A 38 -21.11 -11.14 -55.11
CA ASP A 38 -20.89 -10.72 -56.51
C ASP A 38 -20.56 -9.22 -56.57
N SER A 39 -21.25 -8.42 -55.75
CA SER A 39 -20.98 -6.98 -55.59
C SER A 39 -19.60 -6.71 -54.96
N ILE A 40 -19.07 -7.63 -54.15
CA ILE A 40 -17.71 -7.54 -53.61
C ILE A 40 -16.68 -7.99 -54.67
N ALA A 41 -16.92 -9.09 -55.37
CA ALA A 41 -16.01 -9.55 -56.43
C ALA A 41 -15.85 -8.50 -57.54
N MET A 42 -16.96 -7.98 -58.06
CA MET A 42 -16.97 -6.92 -59.08
C MET A 42 -16.30 -5.63 -58.61
N GLY A 43 -16.34 -5.33 -57.30
CA GLY A 43 -15.65 -4.17 -56.73
C GLY A 43 -14.14 -4.35 -56.51
N TRP A 44 -13.64 -5.59 -56.42
CA TRP A 44 -12.21 -5.88 -56.16
C TRP A 44 -11.41 -6.21 -57.43
N SER A 45 -12.08 -6.58 -58.53
CA SER A 45 -11.44 -7.05 -59.78
C SER A 45 -11.52 -6.07 -60.96
N ASN A 46 -12.01 -4.84 -60.76
CA ASN A 46 -12.30 -3.90 -61.85
C ASN A 46 -11.12 -2.94 -62.12
N ASP A 47 -10.06 -3.47 -62.73
CA ASP A 47 -8.89 -2.68 -63.16
C ASP A 47 -9.20 -1.89 -64.45
N GLN A 48 -9.26 -0.56 -64.33
CA GLN A 48 -9.26 0.36 -65.47
C GLN A 48 -7.81 0.68 -65.86
N GLU A 49 -7.26 -0.14 -66.77
CA GLU A 49 -6.07 0.13 -67.60
C GLU A 49 -4.90 0.89 -66.92
N ASN A 50 -4.31 0.30 -65.88
CA ASN A 50 -2.89 0.46 -65.52
C ASN A 50 -2.47 -0.68 -64.57
N GLU A 51 -1.26 -1.21 -64.73
CA GLU A 51 -0.80 -2.38 -63.96
C GLU A 51 -0.50 -2.04 -62.48
N ASN A 52 -0.92 -2.93 -61.56
CA ASN A 52 -0.73 -2.86 -60.11
C ASN A 52 -1.37 -1.66 -59.38
N GLY A 53 -2.70 -1.69 -59.22
CA GLY A 53 -3.44 -0.84 -58.28
C GLY A 53 -3.26 -1.23 -56.80
N ASP A 54 -2.94 -0.26 -55.95
CA ASP A 54 -2.80 -0.41 -54.48
C ASP A 54 -4.09 -0.91 -53.78
N ILE A 55 -3.92 -1.64 -52.68
CA ILE A 55 -5.00 -2.27 -51.90
C ILE A 55 -6.03 -1.25 -51.39
N VAL A 56 -5.60 -0.01 -51.08
CA VAL A 56 -6.50 1.07 -50.64
C VAL A 56 -7.52 1.44 -51.73
N THR A 57 -7.10 1.39 -53.00
CA THR A 57 -7.98 1.62 -54.16
C THR A 57 -9.01 0.51 -54.30
N LYS A 58 -8.59 -0.77 -54.21
CA LYS A 58 -9.49 -1.94 -54.26
C LYS A 58 -10.55 -1.89 -53.14
N ILE A 59 -10.16 -1.52 -51.92
CA ILE A 59 -11.07 -1.30 -50.79
C ILE A 59 -12.09 -0.20 -51.09
N SER A 60 -11.66 0.91 -51.72
CA SER A 60 -12.55 2.02 -52.09
C SER A 60 -13.58 1.63 -53.16
N ASN A 61 -13.21 0.76 -54.10
CA ASN A 61 -14.10 0.30 -55.18
C ASN A 61 -15.17 -0.68 -54.66
N CYS A 62 -14.78 -1.69 -53.86
CA CYS A 62 -15.73 -2.55 -53.14
C CYS A 62 -16.75 -1.77 -52.30
N ARG A 63 -16.29 -0.72 -51.62
CA ARG A 63 -17.14 0.16 -50.82
C ARG A 63 -18.26 0.83 -51.63
N HIS A 64 -18.06 1.06 -52.93
CA HIS A 64 -19.06 1.64 -53.83
C HIS A 64 -20.17 0.63 -54.16
N GLU A 65 -19.80 -0.55 -54.65
CA GLU A 65 -20.77 -1.55 -55.11
C GLU A 65 -21.56 -2.20 -53.95
N ILE A 66 -20.96 -2.41 -52.77
CA ILE A 66 -21.70 -2.86 -51.58
C ILE A 66 -22.74 -1.80 -51.15
N ALA A 67 -22.44 -0.51 -51.29
CA ALA A 67 -23.36 0.56 -50.91
C ALA A 67 -24.59 0.64 -51.83
N LYS A 68 -24.42 0.24 -53.09
CA LYS A 68 -25.43 0.12 -54.14
C LYS A 68 -26.35 -1.07 -53.86
N TRP A 69 -25.82 -2.30 -53.80
CA TRP A 69 -26.57 -3.53 -53.49
C TRP A 69 -27.41 -3.44 -52.21
N ARG A 70 -26.87 -2.81 -51.16
CA ARG A 70 -27.52 -2.65 -49.85
C ARG A 70 -28.83 -1.85 -49.92
N LYS A 71 -29.04 -1.05 -50.97
CA LYS A 71 -30.22 -0.22 -51.13
C LYS A 71 -31.50 -1.04 -51.37
N ASP A 72 -31.36 -2.31 -51.77
CA ASP A 72 -32.42 -3.07 -52.43
C ASP A 72 -32.94 -4.31 -51.64
N ASN A 73 -32.42 -4.61 -50.42
CA ASN A 73 -32.69 -5.89 -49.70
C ASN A 73 -32.83 -5.80 -48.13
N PRO A 74 -33.83 -6.41 -47.42
CA PRO A 74 -34.11 -6.04 -46.00
C PRO A 74 -34.04 -7.08 -44.82
N HIS A 75 -34.62 -8.31 -44.85
CA HIS A 75 -35.15 -8.99 -43.62
C HIS A 75 -34.43 -10.28 -43.11
N LEU A 76 -34.41 -10.56 -41.78
CA LEU A 76 -34.19 -11.88 -41.10
C LEU A 76 -34.26 -11.80 -39.52
N MET A 77 -34.43 -12.95 -38.79
CA MET A 77 -33.94 -13.33 -37.40
C MET A 77 -34.92 -14.22 -36.54
N ASP A 78 -34.55 -15.48 -36.10
CA ASP A 78 -34.88 -16.16 -34.78
C ASP A 78 -34.23 -17.59 -34.56
N ASN A 79 -34.54 -18.37 -33.47
CA ASN A 79 -33.79 -19.55 -32.89
C ASN A 79 -34.56 -20.88 -32.51
N SER A 80 -33.88 -22.05 -32.35
CA SER A 80 -34.04 -23.13 -31.28
C SER A 80 -33.53 -24.58 -31.60
N ARG A 81 -33.14 -25.42 -30.59
CA ARG A 81 -33.12 -26.93 -30.56
C ARG A 81 -32.82 -27.57 -29.16
N THR A 82 -32.78 -28.91 -29.06
CA THR A 82 -33.20 -29.76 -27.90
C THR A 82 -32.11 -30.45 -27.02
N GLN A 83 -32.52 -31.32 -26.08
CA GLN A 83 -31.90 -31.44 -24.73
C GLN A 83 -31.39 -32.83 -24.26
N GLU A 84 -31.91 -33.96 -24.74
CA GLU A 84 -31.63 -35.29 -24.13
C GLU A 84 -30.19 -35.79 -24.36
N ASP A 85 -29.63 -35.56 -25.56
CA ASP A 85 -28.26 -35.96 -25.93
C ASP A 85 -27.18 -35.39 -24.98
N ILE A 86 -27.47 -34.24 -24.36
CA ILE A 86 -26.56 -33.54 -23.44
C ILE A 86 -26.41 -34.29 -22.12
N MET A 87 -27.43 -35.04 -21.68
CA MET A 87 -27.48 -35.61 -20.33
C MET A 87 -26.61 -36.86 -20.17
N GLU A 88 -26.67 -37.83 -21.10
CA GLU A 88 -25.91 -39.08 -20.98
C GLU A 88 -24.38 -38.89 -21.17
N VAL A 89 -23.98 -37.91 -22.00
CA VAL A 89 -22.56 -37.51 -22.13
C VAL A 89 -22.07 -36.87 -20.82
N SER A 90 -22.88 -36.00 -20.22
CA SER A 90 -22.55 -35.36 -18.93
C SER A 90 -22.39 -36.37 -17.81
N ARG A 91 -23.27 -37.38 -17.74
CA ARG A 91 -23.26 -38.42 -16.69
C ARG A 91 -21.96 -39.23 -16.68
N LYS A 92 -21.54 -39.74 -17.84
CA LYS A 92 -20.30 -40.54 -17.99
C LYS A 92 -19.04 -39.74 -17.64
N LEU A 93 -19.04 -38.43 -17.90
CA LEU A 93 -17.92 -37.55 -17.57
C LEU A 93 -17.79 -37.31 -16.05
N GLN A 94 -18.91 -37.30 -15.31
CA GLN A 94 -18.90 -37.13 -13.85
C GLN A 94 -18.39 -38.37 -13.10
N GLU A 95 -18.67 -39.59 -13.60
CA GLU A 95 -18.16 -40.83 -12.99
C GLU A 95 -16.62 -40.87 -13.06
N ALA A 96 -16.03 -40.61 -14.24
CA ALA A 96 -14.58 -40.64 -14.43
C ALA A 96 -13.80 -39.64 -13.54
N TYR A 97 -14.30 -38.41 -13.37
CA TYR A 97 -13.64 -37.42 -12.50
C TYR A 97 -13.69 -37.79 -11.02
N LYS A 98 -14.74 -38.49 -10.57
CA LYS A 98 -14.92 -38.87 -9.16
C LYS A 98 -13.92 -39.95 -8.72
N ASP A 99 -13.66 -40.94 -9.58
CA ASP A 99 -12.70 -42.01 -9.30
C ASP A 99 -11.25 -41.49 -9.23
N GLU A 100 -10.88 -40.54 -10.10
CA GLU A 100 -9.58 -39.87 -10.04
C GLU A 100 -9.44 -38.97 -8.80
N GLU A 101 -10.50 -38.25 -8.41
CA GLU A 101 -10.52 -37.43 -7.19
C GLU A 101 -10.36 -38.28 -5.92
N GLU A 102 -11.08 -39.41 -5.79
CA GLU A 102 -10.95 -40.31 -4.63
C GLU A 102 -9.55 -40.96 -4.52
N TYR A 103 -8.92 -41.32 -5.64
CA TYR A 103 -7.55 -41.83 -5.67
C TYR A 103 -6.54 -40.82 -5.09
N TRP A 104 -6.60 -39.56 -5.54
CA TRP A 104 -5.71 -38.52 -5.03
C TRP A 104 -6.10 -38.03 -3.63
N GLN A 105 -7.37 -38.14 -3.23
CA GLN A 105 -7.83 -37.84 -1.88
C GLN A 105 -7.27 -38.84 -0.85
N GLN A 106 -7.32 -40.16 -1.11
CA GLN A 106 -6.69 -41.16 -0.24
C GLN A 106 -5.17 -40.91 -0.09
N LYS A 107 -4.50 -40.59 -1.20
CA LYS A 107 -3.04 -40.44 -1.28
C LYS A 107 -2.54 -39.14 -0.65
N SER A 108 -3.36 -38.09 -0.59
CA SER A 108 -3.02 -36.77 -0.05
C SER A 108 -3.55 -36.48 1.35
N ARG A 109 -4.60 -37.17 1.80
CA ARG A 109 -5.30 -36.95 3.09
C ARG A 109 -5.76 -35.49 3.30
N ASN A 110 -6.17 -34.81 2.22
CA ASN A 110 -6.54 -33.39 2.20
C ASN A 110 -7.94 -33.19 1.57
N MET A 111 -8.69 -32.12 1.89
CA MET A 111 -10.17 -32.22 1.98
C MET A 111 -11.11 -31.17 1.33
N TRP A 112 -10.69 -30.10 0.62
CA TRP A 112 -11.65 -29.01 0.17
C TRP A 112 -11.32 -28.24 -1.16
N HIS A 113 -12.24 -28.17 -2.17
CA HIS A 113 -12.34 -27.10 -3.24
C HIS A 113 -13.64 -27.11 -4.16
N VAL A 114 -13.96 -26.05 -4.99
CA VAL A 114 -14.83 -25.95 -6.27
C VAL A 114 -15.28 -24.46 -6.70
N TYR A 115 -16.17 -24.20 -7.72
CA TYR A 115 -16.34 -22.95 -8.59
C TYR A 115 -17.80 -22.47 -9.02
N GLY A 116 -17.99 -21.36 -9.81
CA GLY A 116 -19.28 -20.90 -10.50
C GLY A 116 -19.34 -19.48 -11.21
N ASP A 117 -20.35 -19.14 -12.07
CA ASP A 117 -20.68 -17.80 -12.72
C ASP A 117 -22.24 -17.59 -13.01
N LEU A 118 -22.94 -16.86 -13.96
CA LEU A 118 -22.75 -16.16 -15.30
C LEU A 118 -23.84 -15.04 -15.60
N ASN A 119 -24.03 -14.48 -16.84
CA ASN A 119 -24.75 -13.19 -17.15
C ASN A 119 -25.21 -12.88 -18.64
N THR A 120 -26.24 -12.01 -18.90
CA THR A 120 -26.52 -11.39 -20.25
C THR A 120 -27.00 -9.90 -20.36
N ASN A 121 -28.07 -9.43 -19.70
CA ASN A 121 -28.88 -8.21 -20.10
C ASN A 121 -28.19 -6.81 -19.99
N PHE A 122 -26.86 -6.77 -19.88
CA PHE A 122 -26.04 -5.60 -19.55
C PHE A 122 -25.55 -4.80 -20.79
N TYR A 123 -25.48 -5.42 -21.97
CA TYR A 123 -24.59 -4.93 -23.04
C TYR A 123 -25.13 -3.75 -23.87
N HIS A 124 -26.44 -3.58 -24.05
CA HIS A 124 -27.01 -2.53 -24.92
C HIS A 124 -26.73 -1.10 -24.41
N ALA A 125 -26.87 -0.85 -23.10
CA ALA A 125 -26.68 0.47 -22.51
C ALA A 125 -25.22 0.98 -22.63
N LEU A 126 -24.25 0.06 -22.55
CA LEU A 126 -22.82 0.38 -22.46
C LEU A 126 -22.22 0.98 -23.75
N THR A 127 -22.93 0.87 -24.87
CA THR A 127 -22.40 1.23 -26.20
C THR A 127 -22.72 2.66 -26.61
N LYS A 128 -23.92 3.19 -26.29
CA LYS A 128 -24.25 4.62 -26.55
C LYS A 128 -23.30 5.57 -25.81
N GLN A 129 -23.00 5.28 -24.54
CA GLN A 129 -22.19 6.15 -23.67
C GLN A 129 -20.72 6.28 -24.09
N ARG A 130 -20.17 5.33 -24.86
CA ARG A 130 -18.74 5.34 -25.26
C ARG A 130 -18.43 6.26 -26.43
N ARG A 131 -19.33 6.37 -27.42
CA ARG A 131 -19.09 7.17 -28.64
C ARG A 131 -18.89 8.65 -28.32
N THR A 132 -19.61 9.20 -27.34
CA THR A 132 -19.48 10.60 -26.90
C THR A 132 -18.16 10.89 -26.14
N ARG A 133 -17.47 9.87 -25.61
CA ARG A 133 -16.37 10.05 -24.64
C ARG A 133 -14.97 9.89 -25.23
N ASN A 134 -14.87 9.58 -26.52
CA ASN A 134 -13.62 9.18 -27.18
C ASN A 134 -13.31 10.04 -28.44
N ARG A 135 -13.89 11.23 -28.56
CA ARG A 135 -13.60 12.19 -29.64
C ARG A 135 -12.41 13.09 -29.26
N ILE A 136 -11.42 13.19 -30.15
CA ILE A 136 -10.30 14.16 -30.09
C ILE A 136 -10.74 15.46 -30.78
N VAL A 137 -10.09 16.59 -30.44
CA VAL A 137 -10.49 17.95 -30.87
C VAL A 137 -9.29 18.84 -31.30
N GLY A 138 -8.05 18.47 -30.95
CA GLY A 138 -6.84 19.19 -31.33
C GLY A 138 -5.58 18.67 -30.62
N LEU A 139 -4.41 19.14 -31.05
CA LEU A 139 -3.06 18.93 -30.45
C LEU A 139 -2.19 20.20 -30.60
N HIS A 140 -1.15 20.36 -29.78
CA HIS A 140 -0.20 21.49 -29.90
C HIS A 140 1.06 21.07 -30.68
N ASP A 141 1.55 21.93 -31.57
CA ASP A 141 2.84 21.74 -32.26
C ASP A 141 4.07 22.04 -31.35
N ASN A 142 5.28 21.77 -31.84
CA ASN A 142 6.55 22.04 -31.13
C ASN A 142 6.78 23.54 -30.83
N ASN A 143 6.10 24.45 -31.54
CA ASN A 143 6.15 25.90 -31.31
C ASN A 143 5.06 26.38 -30.33
N GLY A 144 4.16 25.50 -29.89
CA GLY A 144 3.08 25.76 -28.93
C GLY A 144 1.72 26.14 -29.55
N ASN A 145 1.53 26.05 -30.87
CA ASN A 145 0.28 26.44 -31.54
C ASN A 145 -0.78 25.33 -31.43
N TRP A 146 -2.02 25.68 -31.07
CA TRP A 146 -3.12 24.71 -30.94
C TRP A 146 -3.78 24.42 -32.29
N ILE A 147 -3.46 23.25 -32.85
CA ILE A 147 -3.97 22.78 -34.13
C ILE A 147 -5.25 21.96 -33.88
N THR A 148 -6.38 22.44 -34.38
CA THR A 148 -7.69 21.75 -34.30
C THR A 148 -8.13 21.08 -35.60
N GLU A 149 -7.35 21.21 -36.66
CA GLU A 149 -7.62 20.61 -37.97
C GLU A 149 -7.01 19.21 -38.05
N ASP A 150 -7.81 18.19 -38.40
CA ASP A 150 -7.46 16.77 -38.27
C ASP A 150 -6.09 16.41 -38.93
N ASN A 151 -5.79 16.95 -40.12
CA ASN A 151 -4.53 16.69 -40.82
C ASN A 151 -3.30 17.33 -40.12
N GLY A 152 -3.47 18.48 -39.48
CA GLY A 152 -2.39 19.14 -38.74
C GLY A 152 -2.17 18.50 -37.37
N VAL A 153 -3.24 18.03 -36.73
CA VAL A 153 -3.22 17.17 -35.54
C VAL A 153 -2.41 15.90 -35.79
N GLU A 154 -2.56 15.29 -36.97
CA GLU A 154 -1.80 14.11 -37.39
C GLU A 154 -0.31 14.41 -37.56
N LYS A 155 0.05 15.45 -38.34
CA LYS A 155 1.46 15.81 -38.58
C LYS A 155 2.23 16.10 -37.28
N VAL A 156 1.62 16.86 -36.37
CA VAL A 156 2.19 17.18 -35.04
C VAL A 156 2.57 15.93 -34.24
N ALA A 157 1.83 14.83 -34.38
CA ALA A 157 2.14 13.59 -33.70
C ALA A 157 3.33 12.84 -34.34
N VAL A 158 3.56 12.99 -35.64
CA VAL A 158 4.67 12.35 -36.37
C VAL A 158 6.00 13.05 -36.04
N ASP A 159 6.07 14.37 -36.28
CA ASP A 159 7.31 15.15 -36.16
C ASP A 159 7.96 14.99 -34.75
N TYR A 160 7.14 14.99 -33.69
CA TYR A 160 7.58 14.79 -32.30
C TYR A 160 8.29 13.45 -32.05
N PHE A 161 7.82 12.35 -32.65
CA PHE A 161 8.46 11.04 -32.46
C PHE A 161 9.68 10.86 -33.35
N THR A 162 9.73 11.49 -34.54
CA THR A 162 10.93 11.50 -35.39
C THR A 162 12.10 12.19 -34.69
N GLU A 163 11.84 13.34 -34.03
CA GLU A 163 12.86 14.06 -33.26
C GLU A 163 13.35 13.27 -32.03
N LEU A 164 12.43 12.61 -31.30
CA LEU A 164 12.72 11.87 -30.07
C LEU A 164 13.64 10.64 -30.25
N PHE A 165 13.75 10.11 -31.47
CA PHE A 165 14.54 8.92 -31.79
C PHE A 165 15.72 9.17 -32.76
N GLY A 166 16.03 10.44 -33.07
CA GLY A 166 17.24 10.83 -33.82
C GLY A 166 18.50 10.89 -32.94
N THR A 167 19.67 10.67 -33.53
CA THR A 167 20.98 10.80 -32.86
C THR A 167 21.77 12.00 -33.39
N THR A 168 22.55 12.65 -32.52
CA THR A 168 23.56 13.64 -32.94
C THR A 168 24.75 12.90 -33.54
N ALA A 169 24.82 12.84 -34.87
CA ALA A 169 25.70 11.98 -35.65
C ALA A 169 27.18 11.97 -35.18
N PRO A 170 27.65 10.87 -34.58
CA PRO A 170 29.07 10.59 -34.39
C PRO A 170 29.63 9.93 -35.66
N SER A 171 30.83 10.34 -36.07
CA SER A 171 31.60 9.68 -37.14
C SER A 171 32.79 8.92 -36.54
N ASP A 172 33.28 7.92 -37.27
CA ASP A 172 34.35 6.99 -36.88
C ASP A 172 33.95 5.98 -35.78
N PHE A 173 33.17 4.98 -36.20
CA PHE A 173 32.88 3.78 -35.40
C PHE A 173 33.77 2.59 -35.78
N ASP A 174 34.41 2.62 -36.96
CA ASP A 174 35.15 1.46 -37.48
C ASP A 174 36.37 1.16 -36.61
N SER A 175 37.08 2.20 -36.16
CA SER A 175 38.16 2.11 -35.15
C SER A 175 37.74 1.49 -33.80
N PHE A 176 36.44 1.42 -33.48
CA PHE A 176 35.91 0.81 -32.26
C PHE A 176 35.36 -0.61 -32.49
N LEU A 177 34.98 -0.94 -33.72
CA LEU A 177 34.35 -2.21 -34.08
C LEU A 177 35.36 -3.28 -34.51
N GLU A 178 36.58 -2.92 -34.94
CA GLU A 178 37.63 -3.90 -35.27
C GLU A 178 38.04 -4.79 -34.08
N ASP A 179 37.96 -4.28 -32.84
CA ASP A 179 38.25 -5.04 -31.61
C ASP A 179 37.08 -5.94 -31.12
N ILE A 180 35.88 -5.82 -31.69
CA ILE A 180 34.66 -6.48 -31.18
C ILE A 180 34.24 -7.65 -32.09
N ARG A 181 34.37 -8.88 -31.58
CA ARG A 181 33.95 -10.10 -32.30
C ARG A 181 32.42 -10.28 -32.28
N PRO A 182 31.74 -10.54 -33.42
CA PRO A 182 30.28 -10.72 -33.44
C PRO A 182 29.80 -12.11 -32.97
N ASP A 183 28.90 -12.14 -31.98
CA ASP A 183 28.28 -13.39 -31.48
C ASP A 183 27.05 -13.87 -32.27
N ILE A 184 26.38 -13.00 -33.04
CA ILE A 184 25.20 -13.41 -33.84
C ILE A 184 25.67 -14.17 -35.08
N THR A 185 25.60 -15.50 -35.03
CA THR A 185 25.93 -16.36 -36.18
C THR A 185 25.06 -16.03 -37.41
N PRO A 186 25.60 -16.11 -38.64
CA PRO A 186 24.86 -15.75 -39.86
C PRO A 186 23.52 -16.50 -40.03
N GLN A 187 23.47 -17.76 -39.61
CA GLN A 187 22.29 -18.62 -39.71
C GLN A 187 21.15 -18.18 -38.76
N MET A 188 21.50 -17.66 -37.58
CA MET A 188 20.50 -17.07 -36.66
C MET A 188 19.93 -15.79 -37.26
N ASN A 189 20.78 -14.93 -37.79
CA ASN A 189 20.36 -13.67 -38.42
C ASN A 189 19.42 -13.93 -39.61
N GLN A 190 19.80 -14.84 -40.52
CA GLN A 190 18.95 -15.26 -41.66
C GLN A 190 17.55 -15.74 -41.27
N ARG A 191 17.40 -16.41 -40.11
CA ARG A 191 16.08 -16.89 -39.67
C ARG A 191 15.23 -15.81 -39.01
N LEU A 192 15.86 -14.81 -38.39
CA LEU A 192 15.18 -13.67 -37.76
C LEU A 192 14.74 -12.60 -38.78
N LEU A 193 15.39 -12.56 -39.95
CA LEU A 193 15.16 -11.60 -41.03
C LEU A 193 14.19 -12.09 -42.12
N ARG A 194 13.50 -13.23 -41.93
CA ARG A 194 12.56 -13.78 -42.93
C ARG A 194 11.14 -13.23 -42.78
N LEU A 195 10.43 -13.09 -43.91
CA LEU A 195 9.05 -12.58 -43.98
C LEU A 195 8.01 -13.60 -43.45
N ALA A 196 6.86 -13.07 -43.01
CA ALA A 196 5.68 -13.85 -42.56
C ALA A 196 4.88 -14.45 -43.74
N THR A 197 4.04 -15.46 -43.48
CA THR A 197 3.42 -16.29 -44.54
C THR A 197 1.89 -16.19 -44.66
N GLU A 198 1.33 -16.64 -45.80
CA GLU A 198 -0.11 -16.50 -46.14
C GLU A 198 -1.05 -17.05 -45.07
N GLU A 199 -0.76 -18.25 -44.54
CA GLU A 199 -1.60 -18.87 -43.52
C GLU A 199 -1.47 -18.19 -42.14
N GLU A 200 -0.34 -17.53 -41.85
CA GLU A 200 -0.11 -16.85 -40.58
C GLU A 200 -0.91 -15.55 -40.49
N VAL A 201 -0.90 -14.74 -41.55
CA VAL A 201 -1.69 -13.50 -41.59
C VAL A 201 -3.16 -13.77 -41.94
N ARG A 202 -3.49 -14.86 -42.64
CA ARG A 202 -4.87 -15.37 -42.72
C ARG A 202 -5.45 -15.65 -41.35
N GLN A 203 -4.74 -16.44 -40.54
CA GLN A 203 -5.17 -16.75 -39.18
C GLN A 203 -5.34 -15.45 -38.39
N ALA A 204 -4.32 -14.59 -38.37
CA ALA A 204 -4.35 -13.30 -37.69
C ALA A 204 -5.56 -12.41 -38.04
N LEU A 205 -5.92 -12.29 -39.32
CA LEU A 205 -7.11 -11.53 -39.72
C LEU A 205 -8.39 -12.17 -39.15
N PHE A 206 -8.49 -13.50 -39.16
CA PHE A 206 -9.67 -14.22 -38.66
C PHE A 206 -9.77 -14.23 -37.11
N MET A 207 -8.65 -14.05 -36.38
CA MET A 207 -8.66 -13.82 -34.93
C MET A 207 -9.36 -12.50 -34.53
N MET A 208 -9.32 -11.48 -35.40
CA MET A 208 -9.91 -10.18 -35.09
C MET A 208 -11.43 -10.28 -35.05
N HIS A 209 -12.07 -10.06 -33.89
CA HIS A 209 -13.53 -10.21 -33.85
C HIS A 209 -14.24 -9.37 -34.95
N PRO A 210 -15.03 -10.00 -35.84
CA PRO A 210 -15.58 -9.36 -37.03
C PRO A 210 -16.23 -7.98 -36.83
N GLU A 211 -17.03 -7.80 -35.78
CA GLU A 211 -17.80 -6.56 -35.54
C GLU A 211 -17.01 -5.46 -34.78
N LYS A 212 -15.67 -5.56 -34.73
CA LYS A 212 -14.81 -4.45 -34.27
C LYS A 212 -15.08 -3.19 -35.11
N ALA A 213 -14.82 -2.01 -34.54
CA ALA A 213 -15.05 -0.75 -35.23
C ALA A 213 -14.21 -0.68 -36.52
N PRO A 214 -14.79 -0.22 -37.65
CA PRO A 214 -14.07 -0.16 -38.93
C PRO A 214 -12.96 0.89 -38.90
N GLY A 215 -12.02 0.76 -39.84
CA GLY A 215 -10.99 1.74 -40.11
C GLY A 215 -11.54 3.07 -40.68
N PRO A 216 -10.65 4.01 -41.07
CA PRO A 216 -11.04 5.26 -41.72
C PRO A 216 -11.67 5.06 -43.11
N ASP A 217 -11.39 3.90 -43.72
CA ASP A 217 -11.94 3.40 -44.99
C ASP A 217 -13.46 3.09 -44.91
N GLY A 218 -13.91 2.53 -43.80
CA GLY A 218 -15.28 2.09 -43.55
C GLY A 218 -15.47 0.56 -43.44
N MET A 219 -14.43 -0.25 -43.67
CA MET A 219 -14.52 -1.71 -43.58
C MET A 219 -14.22 -2.23 -42.18
N THR A 220 -14.99 -3.20 -41.72
CA THR A 220 -14.77 -3.95 -40.47
C THR A 220 -13.98 -5.23 -40.76
N ALA A 221 -13.32 -5.83 -39.77
CA ALA A 221 -12.64 -7.14 -39.93
C ALA A 221 -13.53 -8.20 -40.59
N LEU A 222 -14.85 -8.17 -40.31
CA LEU A 222 -15.85 -9.02 -40.95
C LEU A 222 -15.90 -8.95 -42.49
N PHE A 223 -15.67 -7.78 -43.10
CA PHE A 223 -15.61 -7.66 -44.55
C PHE A 223 -14.46 -8.51 -45.06
N PHE A 224 -13.25 -8.22 -44.56
CA PHE A 224 -12.03 -8.89 -44.97
C PHE A 224 -12.05 -10.40 -44.72
N GLN A 225 -12.73 -10.86 -43.68
CA GLN A 225 -12.94 -12.28 -43.38
C GLN A 225 -13.93 -12.94 -44.34
N HIS A 226 -15.08 -12.30 -44.61
CA HIS A 226 -16.11 -12.92 -45.44
C HIS A 226 -15.72 -12.94 -46.91
N SER A 227 -15.06 -11.89 -47.41
CA SER A 227 -14.51 -11.83 -48.76
C SER A 227 -13.09 -12.37 -48.88
N TRP A 228 -12.57 -13.07 -47.86
CA TRP A 228 -11.16 -13.50 -47.82
C TRP A 228 -10.72 -14.25 -49.08
N HIS A 229 -11.55 -15.17 -49.59
CA HIS A 229 -11.25 -15.94 -50.79
C HIS A 229 -11.04 -15.08 -52.05
N ILE A 230 -11.54 -13.84 -52.07
CA ILE A 230 -11.33 -12.83 -53.12
C ILE A 230 -10.06 -12.00 -52.84
N ILE A 231 -9.79 -11.66 -51.57
CA ILE A 231 -8.82 -10.60 -51.19
C ILE A 231 -7.53 -11.09 -50.52
N LYS A 232 -7.41 -12.40 -50.26
CA LYS A 232 -6.42 -13.00 -49.34
C LYS A 232 -4.97 -12.58 -49.57
N HIS A 233 -4.53 -12.61 -50.83
CA HIS A 233 -3.12 -12.40 -51.17
C HIS A 233 -2.65 -10.98 -50.84
N ASP A 234 -3.50 -9.96 -51.09
CA ASP A 234 -3.19 -8.55 -50.81
C ASP A 234 -3.15 -8.28 -49.29
N VAL A 235 -4.08 -8.86 -48.53
CA VAL A 235 -4.23 -8.60 -47.08
C VAL A 235 -3.20 -9.36 -46.23
N VAL A 236 -2.59 -10.41 -46.78
CA VAL A 236 -1.61 -11.25 -46.10
C VAL A 236 -0.28 -10.56 -45.79
N ALA A 237 0.04 -9.47 -46.45
CA ALA A 237 1.35 -8.82 -46.30
C ALA A 237 1.58 -8.06 -44.96
N LEU A 238 0.66 -8.13 -43.96
CA LEU A 238 0.62 -7.17 -42.83
C LEU A 238 0.59 -7.71 -41.37
N ALA A 239 -0.44 -8.47 -40.95
CA ALA A 239 -1.34 -7.85 -39.97
C ALA A 239 -1.29 -8.16 -38.45
N GLN A 240 -0.87 -9.32 -37.90
CA GLN A 240 -0.92 -9.52 -36.42
C GLN A 240 -0.26 -10.73 -35.72
N LYS A 241 -0.02 -11.90 -36.36
CA LYS A 241 0.39 -13.13 -35.62
C LYS A 241 1.71 -12.93 -34.86
N ASP A 242 2.56 -12.11 -35.45
CA ASP A 242 3.90 -11.77 -35.03
C ASP A 242 3.95 -11.07 -33.67
N GLU A 243 2.93 -10.35 -33.21
CA GLU A 243 3.00 -9.67 -31.90
C GLU A 243 2.99 -10.66 -30.73
N CYS A 244 2.04 -11.61 -30.72
CA CYS A 244 1.95 -12.63 -29.66
C CYS A 244 3.09 -13.65 -29.78
N GLN A 245 3.50 -14.00 -31.00
CA GLN A 245 4.69 -14.82 -31.22
C GLN A 245 5.98 -14.09 -30.84
N THR A 246 6.07 -12.76 -31.02
CA THR A 246 7.21 -11.94 -30.58
C THR A 246 7.27 -11.84 -29.07
N ILE A 247 6.14 -11.72 -28.36
CA ILE A 247 6.11 -11.83 -26.90
C ILE A 247 6.65 -13.20 -26.46
N LEU A 248 6.18 -14.31 -27.06
CA LEU A 248 6.70 -15.66 -26.75
C LEU A 248 8.16 -15.86 -27.13
N LYS A 249 8.62 -15.21 -28.20
CA LYS A 249 10.00 -15.25 -28.71
C LYS A 249 10.93 -14.50 -27.77
N ILE A 250 10.64 -13.24 -27.43
CA ILE A 250 11.37 -12.44 -26.44
C ILE A 250 11.43 -13.19 -25.09
N LEU A 251 10.31 -13.80 -24.69
CA LEU A 251 10.24 -14.60 -23.48
C LEU A 251 11.15 -15.85 -23.54
N LYS A 252 11.15 -16.60 -24.65
CA LYS A 252 12.02 -17.78 -24.85
C LYS A 252 13.50 -17.43 -25.06
N GLU A 253 13.79 -16.29 -25.68
CA GLU A 253 15.13 -15.73 -25.80
C GLU A 253 15.65 -15.33 -24.41
N TYR A 254 14.80 -14.72 -23.56
CA TYR A 254 15.10 -14.50 -22.15
C TYR A 254 15.29 -15.81 -21.37
N GLU A 255 14.44 -16.84 -21.57
CA GLU A 255 14.64 -18.17 -20.95
C GLU A 255 15.99 -18.77 -21.33
N ALA A 256 16.37 -18.71 -22.60
CA ALA A 256 17.62 -19.26 -23.11
C ALA A 256 18.86 -18.51 -22.59
N VAL A 257 18.82 -17.18 -22.51
CA VAL A 257 19.94 -16.34 -22.05
C VAL A 257 20.07 -16.32 -20.52
N SER A 258 18.96 -16.36 -19.77
CA SER A 258 18.97 -16.31 -18.30
C SER A 258 19.01 -17.69 -17.61
N GLY A 259 18.76 -18.77 -18.37
CA GLY A 259 18.56 -20.13 -17.83
C GLY A 259 17.25 -20.32 -17.04
N GLN A 260 16.45 -19.26 -16.86
CA GLN A 260 15.17 -19.31 -16.16
C GLN A 260 14.07 -19.89 -17.05
N ARG A 261 12.97 -20.36 -16.46
CA ARG A 261 11.79 -20.83 -17.21
C ARG A 261 10.49 -20.26 -16.67
N ILE A 262 9.58 -19.94 -17.58
CA ILE A 262 8.27 -19.40 -17.33
C ILE A 262 7.36 -20.51 -16.85
N ASN A 263 6.75 -20.31 -15.69
CA ASN A 263 5.79 -21.23 -15.15
C ASN A 263 4.39 -20.87 -15.68
N PHE A 264 4.03 -21.39 -16.85
CA PHE A 264 2.74 -21.17 -17.52
C PHE A 264 1.53 -21.51 -16.62
N GLN A 265 1.68 -22.46 -15.70
CA GLN A 265 0.69 -22.82 -14.68
C GLN A 265 0.49 -21.75 -13.58
N LYS A 266 1.42 -20.80 -13.41
CA LYS A 266 1.34 -19.65 -12.49
C LYS A 266 1.09 -18.32 -13.21
N SER A 267 1.46 -18.22 -14.49
CA SER A 267 1.05 -17.13 -15.36
C SER A 267 -0.48 -17.06 -15.46
N SER A 268 -1.05 -15.89 -15.71
CA SER A 268 -2.48 -15.73 -16.05
C SER A 268 -2.71 -14.55 -16.98
N ILE A 269 -3.72 -14.62 -17.85
CA ILE A 269 -4.06 -13.54 -18.78
C ILE A 269 -5.34 -12.85 -18.29
N GLN A 270 -5.26 -11.57 -17.96
CA GLN A 270 -6.44 -10.76 -17.65
C GLN A 270 -6.98 -10.09 -18.92
N PHE A 271 -8.18 -10.49 -19.33
CA PHE A 271 -8.84 -9.95 -20.50
C PHE A 271 -9.74 -8.76 -20.15
N GLY A 272 -9.79 -7.76 -21.02
CA GLY A 272 -10.79 -6.70 -20.92
C GLY A 272 -12.21 -7.27 -21.10
N HIS A 273 -13.19 -6.72 -20.38
CA HIS A 273 -14.63 -7.08 -20.44
C HIS A 273 -15.34 -6.84 -21.80
N LYS A 274 -14.56 -6.70 -22.87
CA LYS A 274 -14.96 -6.53 -24.28
C LYS A 274 -14.13 -7.40 -25.25
N ILE A 275 -13.23 -8.24 -24.73
CA ILE A 275 -12.61 -9.32 -25.51
C ILE A 275 -13.54 -10.52 -25.37
N GLU A 276 -13.89 -11.15 -26.48
CA GLU A 276 -14.84 -12.26 -26.55
C GLU A 276 -14.16 -13.59 -26.26
N GLU A 277 -14.88 -14.55 -25.68
CA GLU A 277 -14.27 -15.75 -25.07
C GLU A 277 -13.53 -16.62 -26.09
N SER A 278 -13.93 -16.60 -27.37
CA SER A 278 -13.19 -17.19 -28.49
C SER A 278 -11.78 -16.61 -28.62
N CYS A 279 -11.69 -15.30 -28.84
CA CYS A 279 -10.42 -14.55 -28.92
C CYS A 279 -9.60 -14.65 -27.62
N ARG A 280 -10.25 -14.75 -26.45
CA ARG A 280 -9.55 -15.07 -25.18
C ARG A 280 -8.92 -16.44 -25.23
N GLN A 281 -9.68 -17.47 -25.60
CA GLN A 281 -9.19 -18.85 -25.66
C GLN A 281 -8.10 -19.01 -26.71
N GLU A 282 -8.19 -18.31 -27.83
CA GLU A 282 -7.15 -18.27 -28.86
C GLU A 282 -5.84 -17.66 -28.32
N MET A 283 -5.92 -16.54 -27.60
CA MET A 283 -4.77 -15.95 -26.91
C MET A 283 -4.22 -16.85 -25.79
N ARG A 284 -5.07 -17.56 -25.03
CA ARG A 284 -4.63 -18.58 -24.05
C ARG A 284 -3.86 -19.71 -24.73
N ASN A 285 -4.35 -20.19 -25.88
CA ASN A 285 -3.77 -21.30 -26.62
C ASN A 285 -2.45 -20.91 -27.31
N ILE A 286 -2.33 -19.69 -27.84
CA ILE A 286 -1.07 -19.18 -28.40
C ILE A 286 -0.03 -19.00 -27.30
N LEU A 287 -0.39 -18.36 -26.20
CA LEU A 287 0.53 -18.06 -25.09
C LEU A 287 0.78 -19.26 -24.15
N ASP A 288 0.05 -20.37 -24.33
CA ASP A 288 -0.04 -21.53 -23.42
C ASP A 288 -0.37 -21.17 -21.95
N ILE A 289 -1.12 -20.08 -21.74
CA ILE A 289 -1.54 -19.62 -20.40
C ILE A 289 -3.05 -19.77 -20.27
N GLN A 290 -3.51 -20.90 -19.72
CA GLN A 290 -4.94 -21.19 -19.58
C GLN A 290 -5.62 -20.44 -18.41
N ASN A 291 -4.85 -19.99 -17.41
CA ASN A 291 -5.38 -19.27 -16.25
C ASN A 291 -5.93 -17.88 -16.62
N VAL A 292 -7.11 -17.53 -16.09
CA VAL A 292 -7.73 -16.21 -16.28
C VAL A 292 -7.38 -15.26 -15.13
N GLY A 293 -6.65 -14.19 -15.44
CA GLY A 293 -6.28 -13.15 -14.47
C GLY A 293 -7.48 -12.27 -14.08
N GLY A 294 -7.42 -11.70 -12.88
CA GLY A 294 -8.47 -10.83 -12.32
C GLY A 294 -9.14 -11.34 -11.06
N MET A 295 -9.04 -12.64 -10.77
CA MET A 295 -9.41 -13.22 -9.46
C MET A 295 -8.18 -13.53 -8.58
N GLY A 296 -6.97 -13.43 -9.13
CA GLY A 296 -5.72 -13.58 -8.38
C GLY A 296 -5.38 -12.35 -7.53
N SER A 297 -4.20 -12.39 -6.91
CA SER A 297 -3.68 -11.24 -6.16
C SER A 297 -2.24 -10.87 -6.53
N TYR A 298 -2.07 -9.94 -7.47
CA TYR A 298 -0.80 -9.32 -7.80
C TYR A 298 -0.23 -8.56 -6.59
N LEU A 299 0.98 -8.93 -6.16
CA LEU A 299 1.63 -8.43 -4.93
C LEU A 299 0.73 -8.49 -3.67
N GLY A 300 -0.24 -9.41 -3.65
CA GLY A 300 -1.19 -9.57 -2.54
C GLY A 300 -2.38 -8.61 -2.54
N LEU A 301 -2.53 -7.75 -3.57
CA LEU A 301 -3.71 -6.93 -3.86
C LEU A 301 -4.60 -7.59 -4.93
N PRO A 302 -5.93 -7.45 -4.89
CA PRO A 302 -6.80 -7.97 -5.96
C PRO A 302 -6.47 -7.32 -7.31
N GLU A 303 -6.29 -8.16 -8.34
CA GLU A 303 -6.04 -7.72 -9.73
C GLU A 303 -7.21 -6.93 -10.32
N ASN A 304 -8.45 -7.31 -9.97
CA ASN A 304 -9.65 -6.62 -10.40
C ASN A 304 -10.34 -5.89 -9.23
N LEU A 305 -10.53 -4.58 -9.38
CA LEU A 305 -11.32 -3.75 -8.46
C LEU A 305 -12.75 -3.46 -8.98
N GLY A 306 -13.32 -4.38 -9.76
CA GLY A 306 -14.73 -4.40 -10.14
C GLY A 306 -15.68 -4.63 -8.95
N GLY A 307 -16.98 -4.68 -9.22
CA GLY A 307 -18.01 -5.12 -8.27
C GLY A 307 -18.03 -4.44 -6.88
N SER A 308 -18.56 -5.15 -5.89
CA SER A 308 -18.68 -4.67 -4.50
C SER A 308 -17.32 -4.57 -3.83
N LYS A 309 -16.97 -3.38 -3.34
CA LYS A 309 -15.72 -3.17 -2.58
C LYS A 309 -15.71 -3.91 -1.25
N ILE A 310 -16.86 -4.34 -0.74
CA ILE A 310 -16.95 -5.16 0.47
C ILE A 310 -16.54 -6.61 0.15
N GLN A 311 -16.93 -7.15 -1.01
CA GLN A 311 -16.47 -8.48 -1.46
C GLN A 311 -14.99 -8.44 -1.85
N VAL A 312 -14.57 -7.47 -2.67
CA VAL A 312 -13.17 -7.33 -3.15
C VAL A 312 -12.15 -7.17 -2.02
N PHE A 313 -12.52 -6.58 -0.88
CA PHE A 313 -11.65 -6.49 0.30
C PHE A 313 -12.05 -7.47 1.43
N GLY A 314 -12.91 -8.45 1.15
CA GLY A 314 -13.33 -9.50 2.08
C GLY A 314 -12.14 -10.33 2.59
N PHE A 315 -11.23 -10.69 1.68
CA PHE A 315 -10.02 -11.49 1.97
C PHE A 315 -9.15 -10.92 3.11
N LEU A 316 -9.22 -9.62 3.42
CA LEU A 316 -8.53 -9.04 4.57
C LEU A 316 -9.11 -9.53 5.90
N GLN A 317 -10.43 -9.66 5.97
CA GLN A 317 -11.11 -10.27 7.11
C GLN A 317 -10.73 -11.74 7.21
N ASP A 318 -10.70 -12.47 6.10
CA ASP A 318 -10.44 -13.91 6.08
C ASP A 318 -8.99 -14.22 6.45
N ARG A 319 -8.01 -13.51 5.85
CA ARG A 319 -6.59 -13.59 6.24
C ARG A 319 -6.38 -13.25 7.71
N LEU A 320 -7.11 -12.26 8.25
CA LEU A 320 -7.03 -11.91 9.68
C LEU A 320 -7.66 -12.97 10.58
N ASN A 321 -8.83 -13.51 10.21
CA ASN A 321 -9.50 -14.60 10.90
C ASN A 321 -8.62 -15.85 10.97
N SER A 322 -8.04 -16.30 9.85
CA SER A 322 -7.16 -17.47 9.82
C SER A 322 -5.92 -17.30 10.70
N ARG A 323 -5.34 -16.08 10.75
CA ARG A 323 -4.24 -15.76 11.68
C ARG A 323 -4.70 -15.83 13.14
N ILE A 324 -5.83 -15.22 13.48
CA ILE A 324 -6.38 -15.20 14.86
C ILE A 324 -6.83 -16.59 15.32
N ASN A 325 -7.43 -17.41 14.45
CA ASN A 325 -7.80 -18.79 14.77
C ASN A 325 -6.55 -19.64 15.05
N GLY A 326 -5.46 -19.45 14.29
CA GLY A 326 -4.15 -20.04 14.60
C GLY A 326 -3.46 -19.51 15.88
N TRP A 327 -3.95 -18.41 16.46
CA TRP A 327 -3.52 -17.87 17.76
C TRP A 327 -4.46 -18.25 18.91
N THR A 328 -5.70 -18.60 18.61
CA THR A 328 -6.78 -18.88 19.57
C THR A 328 -6.44 -20.07 20.47
N PHE A 329 -5.79 -21.09 19.91
CA PHE A 329 -5.30 -22.28 20.63
C PHE A 329 -4.02 -22.06 21.45
N LYS A 330 -3.40 -20.87 21.37
CA LYS A 330 -2.17 -20.54 22.11
C LYS A 330 -2.54 -19.61 23.27
N PHE A 331 -2.29 -20.04 24.50
CA PHE A 331 -2.71 -19.35 25.74
C PHE A 331 -1.92 -18.04 26.01
N PHE A 332 -2.15 -17.02 25.18
CA PHE A 332 -1.44 -15.74 25.27
C PHE A 332 -1.84 -14.91 26.49
N THR A 333 -0.84 -14.43 27.23
CA THR A 333 -0.99 -13.33 28.18
C THR A 333 -1.45 -12.05 27.48
N LYS A 334 -2.01 -11.08 28.23
CA LYS A 334 -2.40 -9.77 27.66
C LYS A 334 -1.22 -9.06 26.97
N GLY A 335 0.00 -9.20 27.50
CA GLY A 335 1.23 -8.69 26.85
C GLY A 335 1.49 -9.36 25.49
N GLY A 336 1.41 -10.69 25.42
CA GLY A 336 1.54 -11.42 24.15
C GLY A 336 0.47 -11.03 23.13
N LYS A 337 -0.77 -10.79 23.59
CA LYS A 337 -1.84 -10.25 22.73
C LYS A 337 -1.55 -8.83 22.25
N GLU A 338 -1.02 -7.93 23.08
CA GLU A 338 -0.65 -6.58 22.64
C GLU A 338 0.40 -6.63 21.52
N VAL A 339 1.45 -7.44 21.70
CA VAL A 339 2.53 -7.62 20.73
C VAL A 339 1.99 -8.11 19.39
N ILE A 340 1.28 -9.24 19.37
CA ILE A 340 0.80 -9.87 18.13
C ILE A 340 -0.25 -9.01 17.41
N ILE A 341 -1.10 -8.30 18.15
CA ILE A 341 -2.04 -7.33 17.56
C ILE A 341 -1.27 -6.21 16.86
N LYS A 342 -0.20 -5.68 17.45
CA LYS A 342 0.58 -4.57 16.88
C LYS A 342 1.50 -5.01 15.74
N SER A 343 2.18 -6.15 15.85
CA SER A 343 3.15 -6.62 14.87
C SER A 343 2.52 -7.32 13.67
N VAL A 344 1.42 -8.06 13.86
CA VAL A 344 0.79 -8.84 12.77
C VAL A 344 -0.60 -8.32 12.41
N ALA A 345 -1.56 -8.28 13.34
CA ALA A 345 -2.95 -7.97 13.00
C ALA A 345 -3.11 -6.54 12.44
N THR A 346 -2.41 -5.58 13.03
CA THR A 346 -2.37 -4.17 12.59
C THR A 346 -1.55 -4.01 11.29
N ALA A 347 -0.59 -4.90 11.02
CA ALA A 347 0.29 -4.81 9.86
C ALA A 347 -0.29 -5.45 8.60
N LEU A 348 -1.07 -6.53 8.74
CA LEU A 348 -1.70 -7.29 7.67
C LEU A 348 -2.44 -6.43 6.62
N PRO A 349 -3.29 -5.45 7.00
CA PRO A 349 -3.97 -4.60 6.01
C PRO A 349 -3.10 -3.46 5.45
N ASN A 350 -1.88 -3.21 5.94
CA ASN A 350 -1.08 -2.01 5.60
C ASN A 350 -0.91 -1.79 4.11
N HIS A 351 -0.53 -2.83 3.35
CA HIS A 351 -0.26 -2.68 1.92
C HIS A 351 -1.52 -2.21 1.17
N VAL A 352 -2.68 -2.85 1.45
CA VAL A 352 -3.97 -2.47 0.87
C VAL A 352 -4.40 -1.07 1.29
N MET A 353 -4.26 -0.74 2.58
CA MET A 353 -4.59 0.59 3.13
C MET A 353 -3.68 1.71 2.61
N SER A 354 -2.49 1.38 2.10
CA SER A 354 -1.58 2.34 1.47
C SER A 354 -1.95 2.71 0.03
N CYS A 355 -2.80 1.92 -0.61
CA CYS A 355 -3.28 2.12 -1.97
C CYS A 355 -4.77 2.51 -2.03
N TYR A 356 -5.58 1.98 -1.11
CA TYR A 356 -7.04 2.00 -1.19
C TYR A 356 -7.73 2.36 0.12
N ARG A 357 -8.86 3.06 0.02
CA ARG A 357 -9.79 3.32 1.12
C ARG A 357 -10.59 2.06 1.36
N LEU A 358 -10.45 1.44 2.53
CA LEU A 358 -11.26 0.28 2.88
C LEU A 358 -12.69 0.74 3.22
N PRO A 359 -13.74 0.03 2.76
CA PRO A 359 -15.12 0.36 3.13
C PRO A 359 -15.31 0.38 4.65
N LYS A 360 -16.18 1.27 5.15
CA LYS A 360 -16.51 1.36 6.59
C LYS A 360 -16.97 0.01 7.18
N ALA A 361 -17.63 -0.83 6.38
CA ALA A 361 -17.99 -2.20 6.77
C ALA A 361 -16.76 -3.08 7.04
N ILE A 362 -15.75 -3.06 6.14
CA ILE A 362 -14.52 -3.87 6.30
C ILE A 362 -13.68 -3.36 7.46
N THR A 363 -13.48 -2.05 7.60
CA THR A 363 -12.74 -1.50 8.75
C THR A 363 -13.43 -1.80 10.08
N LYS A 364 -14.77 -1.76 10.15
CA LYS A 364 -15.53 -2.23 11.32
C LYS A 364 -15.36 -3.72 11.59
N LYS A 365 -15.46 -4.60 10.57
CA LYS A 365 -15.30 -6.05 10.75
C LYS A 365 -13.89 -6.42 11.23
N LEU A 366 -12.85 -5.87 10.60
CA LEU A 366 -11.45 -6.03 11.03
C LEU A 366 -11.26 -5.57 12.49
N THR A 367 -11.80 -4.40 12.82
CA THR A 367 -11.76 -3.85 14.19
C THR A 367 -12.47 -4.75 15.19
N SER A 368 -13.65 -5.29 14.84
CA SER A 368 -14.41 -6.22 15.68
C SER A 368 -13.65 -7.51 15.96
N VAL A 369 -12.98 -8.06 14.93
CA VAL A 369 -12.18 -9.28 15.04
C VAL A 369 -10.96 -9.08 15.96
N VAL A 370 -10.24 -7.96 15.81
CA VAL A 370 -9.11 -7.61 16.71
C VAL A 370 -9.61 -7.34 18.14
N ALA A 371 -10.75 -6.66 18.29
CA ALA A 371 -11.34 -6.36 19.60
C ALA A 371 -11.79 -7.63 20.34
N GLN A 372 -12.44 -8.56 19.63
CA GLN A 372 -12.84 -9.86 20.16
C GLN A 372 -11.60 -10.65 20.60
N PHE A 373 -10.59 -10.80 19.73
CA PHE A 373 -9.33 -11.48 20.09
C PHE A 373 -8.65 -10.83 21.31
N TRP A 374 -8.67 -9.50 21.44
CA TRP A 374 -8.13 -8.81 22.61
C TRP A 374 -8.91 -9.11 23.90
N TRP A 375 -10.24 -9.02 23.87
CA TRP A 375 -11.07 -9.16 25.07
C TRP A 375 -11.30 -10.61 25.50
N SER A 376 -11.34 -11.55 24.55
CA SER A 376 -11.55 -12.98 24.79
C SER A 376 -10.49 -13.65 25.68
N PRO A 377 -10.90 -14.35 26.76
CA PRO A 377 -10.04 -15.27 27.50
C PRO A 377 -9.92 -16.61 26.76
N GLY A 378 -8.74 -17.25 26.82
CA GLY A 378 -8.56 -18.66 26.43
C GLY A 378 -9.02 -19.09 25.03
N GLY A 379 -9.18 -18.16 24.09
CA GLY A 379 -9.72 -18.44 22.75
C GLY A 379 -11.26 -18.50 22.65
N SER A 380 -12.00 -18.34 23.74
CA SER A 380 -13.47 -18.29 23.71
C SER A 380 -13.98 -17.12 22.86
N THR A 381 -15.04 -17.33 22.08
CA THR A 381 -15.70 -16.25 21.31
C THR A 381 -16.45 -15.25 22.19
N LYS A 382 -16.73 -15.59 23.46
CA LYS A 382 -17.58 -14.83 24.40
C LYS A 382 -16.79 -13.91 25.35
N GLY A 383 -15.90 -13.08 24.83
CA GLY A 383 -15.13 -12.11 25.63
C GLY A 383 -15.90 -10.81 25.93
N MET A 384 -16.03 -10.40 27.19
CA MET A 384 -16.67 -9.10 27.52
C MET A 384 -15.76 -7.91 27.18
N HIS A 385 -16.29 -6.99 26.37
CA HIS A 385 -15.61 -5.75 25.98
C HIS A 385 -15.70 -4.70 27.11
N TRP A 386 -14.71 -4.69 28.00
CA TRP A 386 -14.69 -3.79 29.16
C TRP A 386 -14.56 -2.31 28.81
N LYS A 387 -13.83 -1.95 27.74
CA LYS A 387 -13.62 -0.56 27.30
C LYS A 387 -13.96 -0.44 25.82
N SER A 388 -14.63 0.65 25.43
CA SER A 388 -14.91 0.99 24.02
C SER A 388 -13.60 1.04 23.23
N TRP A 389 -13.55 0.42 22.03
CA TRP A 389 -12.30 0.28 21.26
C TRP A 389 -11.58 1.60 20.99
N ASP A 390 -12.33 2.68 20.77
CA ASP A 390 -11.77 4.03 20.61
C ASP A 390 -10.88 4.47 21.79
N LYS A 391 -11.37 4.27 23.03
CA LYS A 391 -10.63 4.49 24.30
C LYS A 391 -9.53 3.44 24.58
N VAL A 392 -9.37 2.44 23.71
CA VAL A 392 -8.25 1.48 23.70
C VAL A 392 -7.20 1.91 22.66
N CYS A 393 -7.63 2.56 21.57
CA CYS A 393 -6.78 3.11 20.51
C CYS A 393 -6.06 4.42 20.86
N LEU A 394 -6.47 5.11 21.94
CA LEU A 394 -5.67 6.17 22.56
C LEU A 394 -4.23 5.69 22.83
N THR A 395 -3.25 6.58 22.77
CA THR A 395 -1.84 6.24 23.00
C THR A 395 -1.58 5.84 24.46
N LYS A 396 -0.37 5.36 24.77
CA LYS A 396 -0.03 5.00 26.16
C LYS A 396 0.09 6.25 27.05
N GLU A 397 0.50 7.37 26.46
CA GLU A 397 0.53 8.70 27.08
C GLU A 397 -0.88 9.26 27.33
N GLU A 398 -1.84 8.95 26.45
CA GLU A 398 -3.28 9.26 26.60
C GLU A 398 -4.05 8.22 27.46
N GLY A 399 -3.37 7.30 28.13
CA GLY A 399 -4.04 6.30 28.99
C GLY A 399 -4.81 5.20 28.24
N GLY A 400 -4.50 4.94 26.98
CA GLY A 400 -4.95 3.78 26.18
C GLY A 400 -3.90 2.67 26.07
N LEU A 401 -4.00 1.85 25.03
CA LEU A 401 -3.02 0.79 24.70
C LEU A 401 -2.14 1.13 23.49
N GLY A 402 -2.49 2.15 22.70
CA GLY A 402 -1.85 2.45 21.41
C GLY A 402 -2.11 1.41 20.33
N PHE A 403 -3.29 0.76 20.33
CA PHE A 403 -3.80 0.07 19.15
C PHE A 403 -4.30 1.09 18.12
N LYS A 404 -4.47 0.70 16.86
CA LYS A 404 -4.89 1.63 15.79
C LYS A 404 -6.36 1.46 15.46
N GLU A 405 -7.06 2.58 15.34
CA GLU A 405 -8.36 2.63 14.66
C GLU A 405 -8.08 2.50 13.15
N ILE A 406 -8.70 1.50 12.50
CA ILE A 406 -8.30 1.04 11.16
C ILE A 406 -8.77 2.02 10.07
N SER A 407 -9.90 2.69 10.25
CA SER A 407 -10.38 3.75 9.34
C SER A 407 -9.49 4.99 9.39
N ASP A 408 -9.17 5.50 10.59
CA ASP A 408 -8.37 6.70 10.79
C ASP A 408 -6.91 6.45 10.33
N PHE A 409 -6.35 5.26 10.62
CA PHE A 409 -5.02 4.86 10.15
C PHE A 409 -4.96 4.66 8.63
N ASN A 410 -6.05 4.20 8.01
CA ASN A 410 -6.19 4.17 6.55
C ASN A 410 -6.28 5.58 5.94
N THR A 411 -6.94 6.57 6.59
CA THR A 411 -6.84 7.98 6.17
C THR A 411 -5.38 8.43 6.17
N ALA A 412 -4.66 8.17 7.28
CA ALA A 412 -3.28 8.60 7.45
C ALA A 412 -2.28 7.96 6.45
N MET A 413 -2.56 6.76 5.92
CA MET A 413 -1.77 6.18 4.84
C MET A 413 -2.04 6.83 3.49
N LEU A 414 -3.32 7.06 3.17
CA LEU A 414 -3.72 7.69 1.92
C LEU A 414 -3.26 9.15 1.85
N ALA A 415 -3.25 9.85 2.99
CA ALA A 415 -2.62 11.16 3.15
C ALA A 415 -1.10 11.13 2.88
N LYS A 416 -0.38 10.02 3.14
CA LYS A 416 1.04 9.91 2.73
C LYS A 416 1.21 9.88 1.21
N GLN A 417 0.31 9.18 0.50
CA GLN A 417 0.34 9.16 -0.97
C GLN A 417 -0.07 10.53 -1.54
N LEU A 418 -1.06 11.19 -0.94
CA LEU A 418 -1.45 12.55 -1.31
C LEU A 418 -0.30 13.55 -1.07
N TRP A 419 0.39 13.44 0.06
CA TRP A 419 1.60 14.23 0.34
C TRP A 419 2.71 13.96 -0.68
N ARG A 420 2.90 12.70 -1.10
CA ARG A 420 3.88 12.35 -2.15
C ARG A 420 3.59 13.03 -3.49
N LEU A 421 2.32 13.29 -3.82
CA LEU A 421 1.94 14.06 -5.02
C LEU A 421 2.32 15.55 -4.92
N ILE A 422 2.51 16.07 -3.69
CA ILE A 422 2.90 17.45 -3.38
C ILE A 422 4.42 17.57 -3.22
N GLU A 423 5.05 16.78 -2.34
CA GLU A 423 6.49 16.81 -2.03
C GLU A 423 7.36 16.25 -3.17
N LYS A 424 6.85 15.23 -3.88
CA LYS A 424 7.56 14.58 -5.00
C LYS A 424 6.69 14.60 -6.25
N PRO A 425 6.37 15.81 -6.76
CA PRO A 425 5.42 16.00 -7.85
C PRO A 425 5.87 15.34 -9.14
N THR A 426 7.14 14.96 -9.28
CA THR A 426 7.81 14.61 -10.54
C THR A 426 8.25 13.15 -10.67
N THR A 427 7.96 12.33 -9.65
CA THR A 427 8.02 10.87 -9.84
C THR A 427 6.99 10.43 -10.90
N LEU A 428 7.25 9.34 -11.63
CA LEU A 428 6.33 8.80 -12.64
C LEU A 428 4.89 8.65 -12.12
N PHE A 429 4.74 8.19 -10.88
CA PHE A 429 3.47 8.17 -10.13
C PHE A 429 2.75 9.52 -10.16
N SER A 430 3.42 10.58 -9.73
CA SER A 430 2.87 11.93 -9.65
C SER A 430 2.65 12.58 -11.03
N ARG A 431 3.47 12.25 -12.04
CA ARG A 431 3.27 12.62 -13.46
C ARG A 431 1.97 12.05 -14.01
N VAL A 432 1.81 10.73 -13.93
CA VAL A 432 0.61 10.00 -14.38
C VAL A 432 -0.64 10.51 -13.66
N PHE A 433 -0.55 10.75 -12.35
CA PHE A 433 -1.70 11.19 -11.57
C PHE A 433 -2.15 12.62 -11.87
N LYS A 434 -1.26 13.59 -12.11
CA LYS A 434 -1.67 14.92 -12.59
C LYS A 434 -2.22 14.82 -14.02
N GLY A 435 -1.48 14.20 -14.95
CA GLY A 435 -1.89 14.06 -16.35
C GLY A 435 -3.28 13.44 -16.57
N ARG A 436 -3.70 12.54 -15.66
CA ARG A 436 -5.01 11.85 -15.67
C ARG A 436 -6.10 12.46 -14.78
N TYR A 437 -5.76 13.03 -13.61
CA TYR A 437 -6.78 13.46 -12.64
C TYR A 437 -6.75 14.95 -12.33
N PHE A 438 -5.57 15.57 -12.16
CA PHE A 438 -5.46 16.95 -11.67
C PHE A 438 -4.66 17.90 -12.58
N ARG A 439 -4.73 17.67 -13.91
CA ARG A 439 -3.80 18.22 -14.92
C ARG A 439 -3.46 19.70 -14.75
N ASN A 440 -4.47 20.53 -14.45
CA ASN A 440 -4.36 21.99 -14.35
C ASN A 440 -4.59 22.51 -12.92
N ALA A 441 -4.31 21.69 -11.92
CA ALA A 441 -4.71 21.92 -10.54
C ALA A 441 -3.64 21.44 -9.54
N SER A 442 -3.82 21.79 -8.26
CA SER A 442 -3.19 21.15 -7.10
C SER A 442 -3.90 19.83 -6.77
N PRO A 443 -3.20 18.80 -6.28
CA PRO A 443 -3.88 17.59 -5.79
C PRO A 443 -4.79 17.83 -4.56
N LEU A 444 -4.76 19.03 -3.97
CA LEU A 444 -5.66 19.48 -2.90
C LEU A 444 -6.91 20.25 -3.37
N ASP A 445 -7.08 20.45 -4.68
CA ASP A 445 -8.27 21.16 -5.20
C ASP A 445 -9.53 20.27 -5.19
N PRO A 446 -10.75 20.84 -5.20
CA PRO A 446 -12.01 20.09 -5.20
C PRO A 446 -12.33 19.48 -6.59
N ILE A 447 -11.48 18.57 -7.05
CA ILE A 447 -11.42 18.13 -8.45
C ILE A 447 -12.53 17.13 -8.82
N ARG A 448 -13.38 17.55 -9.77
CA ARG A 448 -14.43 16.73 -10.38
C ARG A 448 -13.90 15.98 -11.61
N SER A 449 -13.32 14.80 -11.40
CA SER A 449 -12.90 13.91 -12.48
C SER A 449 -14.08 13.07 -13.02
N TYR A 450 -14.16 12.87 -14.34
CA TYR A 450 -15.20 12.05 -14.97
C TYR A 450 -14.79 10.56 -14.98
N SER A 451 -15.41 9.76 -14.11
CA SER A 451 -15.04 8.35 -13.82
C SER A 451 -13.64 8.15 -13.21
N PRO A 452 -13.40 8.64 -11.97
CA PRO A 452 -12.14 8.47 -11.27
C PRO A 452 -11.92 7.02 -10.81
N SER A 453 -10.68 6.54 -10.87
CA SER A 453 -10.31 5.23 -10.33
C SER A 453 -10.59 5.12 -8.83
N TYR A 454 -10.67 3.89 -8.32
CA TYR A 454 -10.82 3.67 -6.89
C TYR A 454 -9.58 4.15 -6.11
N GLY A 455 -8.38 3.99 -6.69
CA GLY A 455 -7.13 4.53 -6.12
C GLY A 455 -7.14 6.06 -6.00
N TRP A 456 -7.52 6.80 -7.05
CA TRP A 456 -7.61 8.27 -6.96
C TRP A 456 -8.66 8.73 -5.95
N ARG A 457 -9.87 8.13 -5.96
CA ARG A 457 -10.89 8.42 -4.94
C ARG A 457 -10.39 8.12 -3.52
N SER A 458 -9.57 7.09 -3.35
CA SER A 458 -8.98 6.74 -2.06
C SER A 458 -7.99 7.82 -1.60
N ILE A 459 -7.01 8.17 -2.43
CA ILE A 459 -6.00 9.19 -2.12
C ILE A 459 -6.65 10.55 -1.87
N SER A 460 -7.57 10.98 -2.75
CA SER A 460 -8.32 12.23 -2.62
C SER A 460 -9.22 12.28 -1.38
N SER A 461 -9.72 11.13 -0.88
CA SER A 461 -10.50 11.10 0.37
C SER A 461 -9.72 11.50 1.63
N ALA A 462 -8.38 11.51 1.56
CA ALA A 462 -7.52 11.95 2.66
C ALA A 462 -7.16 13.45 2.61
N ARG A 463 -7.75 14.21 1.67
CA ARG A 463 -7.51 15.64 1.47
C ARG A 463 -7.74 16.49 2.72
N SER A 464 -8.85 16.25 3.43
CA SER A 464 -9.16 16.94 4.69
C SER A 464 -7.99 16.84 5.69
N LEU A 465 -7.48 15.62 5.90
CA LEU A 465 -6.36 15.37 6.80
C LEU A 465 -5.06 16.07 6.36
N VAL A 466 -4.77 16.13 5.07
CA VAL A 466 -3.61 16.88 4.56
C VAL A 466 -3.79 18.38 4.77
N SER A 467 -4.95 18.94 4.45
CA SER A 467 -5.26 20.37 4.63
C SER A 467 -5.17 20.82 6.09
N LYS A 468 -5.50 19.96 7.06
CA LYS A 468 -5.36 20.26 8.52
C LYS A 468 -3.91 20.44 9.00
N GLY A 469 -2.91 19.93 8.26
CA GLY A 469 -1.51 19.88 8.70
C GLY A 469 -0.49 20.43 7.70
N LEU A 470 -0.93 20.81 6.51
CA LEU A 470 -0.18 21.65 5.58
C LEU A 470 0.10 23.02 6.22
N ILE A 471 1.34 23.47 6.16
CA ILE A 471 1.75 24.85 6.43
C ILE A 471 2.58 25.37 5.26
N LYS A 472 2.27 26.57 4.75
CA LYS A 472 3.14 27.29 3.83
C LYS A 472 4.34 27.82 4.61
N ARG A 473 5.55 27.44 4.20
CA ARG A 473 6.80 27.97 4.75
C ARG A 473 7.28 29.11 3.86
N VAL A 474 7.34 30.31 4.44
CA VAL A 474 7.79 31.54 3.78
C VAL A 474 9.25 31.40 3.34
N GLY A 475 9.48 31.62 2.05
CA GLY A 475 10.78 31.70 1.40
C GLY A 475 10.97 33.10 0.84
N THR A 476 10.26 33.42 -0.25
CA THR A 476 10.11 34.78 -0.80
C THR A 476 8.85 35.47 -0.27
N GLY A 477 7.80 34.72 0.02
CA GLY A 477 6.45 35.21 0.37
C GLY A 477 5.55 35.49 -0.83
N SER A 478 6.12 35.54 -2.04
CA SER A 478 5.47 35.98 -3.27
C SER A 478 4.45 34.98 -3.86
N SER A 479 4.37 33.75 -3.32
CA SER A 479 3.38 32.74 -3.72
C SER A 479 2.45 32.31 -2.59
N ILE A 480 2.44 33.05 -1.48
CA ILE A 480 1.62 32.79 -0.30
C ILE A 480 0.61 33.92 -0.13
N SER A 481 -0.69 33.62 -0.22
CA SER A 481 -1.75 34.60 0.03
C SER A 481 -1.97 34.77 1.53
N VAL A 482 -1.80 35.99 2.04
CA VAL A 482 -1.87 36.32 3.49
C VAL A 482 -3.18 35.85 4.13
N TRP A 483 -4.28 35.91 3.37
CA TRP A 483 -5.65 35.66 3.84
C TRP A 483 -6.20 34.26 3.51
N ASN A 484 -5.58 33.52 2.60
CA ASN A 484 -6.11 32.25 2.09
C ASN A 484 -5.21 31.04 2.39
N ASP A 485 -3.89 31.23 2.46
CA ASP A 485 -2.95 30.14 2.69
C ASP A 485 -2.71 29.86 4.19
N PRO A 486 -2.52 28.59 4.59
CA PRO A 486 -2.20 28.25 5.97
C PRO A 486 -0.73 28.52 6.28
N TRP A 487 -0.34 29.79 6.50
CA TRP A 487 1.07 30.16 6.70
C TRP A 487 1.46 30.47 8.16
N LEU A 488 0.50 30.77 9.05
CA LEU A 488 0.79 31.04 10.46
C LEU A 488 0.94 29.75 11.29
N PRO A 489 2.04 29.56 12.05
CA PRO A 489 2.32 28.36 12.83
C PRO A 489 1.57 28.31 14.18
N THR A 490 0.24 28.50 14.16
CA THR A 490 -0.59 28.36 15.37
C THR A 490 -0.89 26.88 15.69
N THR A 491 -1.67 26.58 16.74
CA THR A 491 -2.07 25.21 17.16
C THR A 491 -2.66 24.35 16.02
N ARG A 492 -3.20 25.00 14.98
CA ARG A 492 -3.28 24.46 13.62
C ARG A 492 -2.77 25.53 12.63
N PRO A 493 -2.14 25.15 11.52
CA PRO A 493 -1.84 26.09 10.43
C PRO A 493 -3.11 26.80 9.95
N ARG A 494 -3.02 28.13 9.77
CA ARG A 494 -4.11 28.96 9.24
C ARG A 494 -3.59 30.24 8.57
N PRO A 495 -4.42 30.94 7.79
CA PRO A 495 -4.12 32.29 7.33
C PRO A 495 -4.11 33.31 8.47
N ALA A 496 -3.67 34.53 8.15
CA ALA A 496 -3.78 35.66 9.04
C ALA A 496 -5.22 36.18 9.13
N ASN A 497 -5.60 36.71 10.30
CA ASN A 497 -6.87 37.39 10.52
C ASN A 497 -6.76 38.85 10.05
N LYS A 498 -7.79 39.34 9.34
CA LYS A 498 -7.88 40.73 8.88
C LYS A 498 -8.27 41.66 10.04
N LYS A 499 -7.57 42.78 10.19
CA LYS A 499 -7.90 43.82 11.19
C LYS A 499 -9.20 44.58 10.86
N HIS A 500 -9.46 44.77 9.57
CA HIS A 500 -10.61 45.51 9.03
C HIS A 500 -11.20 44.79 7.80
N ALA A 501 -12.50 44.99 7.53
CA ALA A 501 -13.20 44.29 6.45
C ALA A 501 -12.73 44.73 5.04
N THR A 502 -12.42 46.01 4.87
CA THR A 502 -11.72 46.55 3.70
C THR A 502 -10.26 46.12 3.72
N SER A 503 -9.89 45.21 2.82
CA SER A 503 -8.52 44.74 2.65
C SER A 503 -8.29 44.26 1.22
N TYR A 504 -7.13 44.62 0.67
CA TYR A 504 -6.53 44.01 -0.52
C TYR A 504 -6.72 42.47 -0.45
N PRO A 505 -7.49 41.86 -1.36
CA PRO A 505 -7.82 40.43 -1.28
C PRO A 505 -6.63 39.57 -1.71
N ASP A 506 -5.82 40.07 -2.65
CA ASP A 506 -4.68 39.39 -3.26
C ASP A 506 -3.33 39.71 -2.57
N LEU A 507 -3.38 40.20 -1.32
CA LEU A 507 -2.19 40.50 -0.53
C LEU A 507 -1.32 39.24 -0.34
N THR A 508 -0.08 39.31 -0.80
CA THR A 508 0.94 38.27 -0.68
C THR A 508 1.92 38.56 0.46
N VAL A 509 2.59 37.53 0.98
CA VAL A 509 3.44 37.65 2.19
C VAL A 509 4.71 38.46 1.94
N ASP A 510 5.21 38.51 0.70
CA ASP A 510 6.33 39.37 0.30
C ASP A 510 6.02 40.87 0.46
N GLN A 511 4.76 41.29 0.27
CA GLN A 511 4.33 42.67 0.50
C GLN A 511 4.30 43.07 1.99
N LEU A 512 4.51 42.11 2.91
CA LEU A 512 4.73 42.34 4.34
C LEU A 512 6.24 42.28 4.71
N ILE A 513 7.14 42.05 3.75
CA ILE A 513 8.58 41.94 3.95
C ILE A 513 9.28 43.18 3.36
N ASP A 514 10.17 43.76 4.15
CA ASP A 514 11.13 44.76 3.67
C ASP A 514 12.17 44.07 2.78
N ALA A 515 12.16 44.44 1.50
CA ALA A 515 12.99 43.83 0.47
C ALA A 515 14.50 44.10 0.65
N ASP A 516 14.88 45.22 1.27
CA ASP A 516 16.28 45.62 1.41
C ASP A 516 16.84 45.19 2.77
N LEU A 517 16.08 45.44 3.85
CA LEU A 517 16.45 45.08 5.21
C LEU A 517 16.28 43.58 5.53
N LYS A 518 15.59 42.82 4.66
CA LYS A 518 15.20 41.40 4.84
C LYS A 518 14.53 41.13 6.20
N LYS A 519 13.62 42.03 6.58
CA LYS A 519 12.88 42.04 7.85
C LYS A 519 11.38 42.16 7.60
N TRP A 520 10.57 41.82 8.60
CA TRP A 520 9.14 42.09 8.55
C TRP A 520 8.87 43.60 8.58
N ASN A 521 8.00 44.09 7.71
CA ASN A 521 7.50 45.46 7.76
C ASN A 521 6.44 45.57 8.87
N SER A 522 6.91 45.74 10.11
CA SER A 522 6.08 45.88 11.31
C SER A 522 4.99 46.96 11.18
N GLN A 523 5.22 48.02 10.41
CA GLN A 523 4.22 49.08 10.20
C GLN A 523 3.07 48.59 9.32
N ALA A 524 3.37 47.95 8.18
CA ALA A 524 2.36 47.35 7.30
C ALA A 524 1.57 46.24 8.00
N ILE A 525 2.26 45.37 8.75
CA ILE A 525 1.63 44.27 9.50
C ILE A 525 0.65 44.82 10.55
N ARG A 526 1.06 45.81 11.36
CA ARG A 526 0.20 46.41 12.40
C ARG A 526 -0.95 47.26 11.83
N ALA A 527 -0.86 47.68 10.57
CA ALA A 527 -1.95 48.35 9.86
C ALA A 527 -3.01 47.37 9.33
N LEU A 528 -2.60 46.23 8.78
CA LEU A 528 -3.47 45.32 8.02
C LEU A 528 -3.96 44.08 8.81
N VAL A 529 -3.14 43.55 9.70
CA VAL A 529 -3.34 42.25 10.38
C VAL A 529 -3.88 42.44 11.80
N ASP A 530 -4.70 41.49 12.26
CA ASP A 530 -5.22 41.44 13.62
C ASP A 530 -4.09 41.44 14.68
N PRO A 531 -4.23 42.18 15.81
CA PRO A 531 -3.21 42.26 16.86
C PRO A 531 -2.70 40.92 17.42
N GLN A 532 -3.53 39.87 17.44
CA GLN A 532 -3.13 38.54 17.92
C GLN A 532 -2.12 37.85 16.98
N ASP A 533 -2.16 38.17 15.69
CA ASP A 533 -1.32 37.56 14.67
C ASP A 533 -0.01 38.32 14.45
N VAL A 534 0.07 39.62 14.82
CA VAL A 534 1.28 40.45 14.65
C VAL A 534 2.51 39.79 15.27
N GLN A 535 2.44 39.38 16.54
CA GLN A 535 3.57 38.73 17.22
C GLN A 535 3.92 37.36 16.61
N ILE A 536 2.92 36.65 16.09
CA ILE A 536 3.12 35.35 15.43
C ILE A 536 3.90 35.57 14.13
N ILE A 537 3.51 36.55 13.31
CA ILE A 537 4.21 36.91 12.07
C ILE A 537 5.63 37.38 12.37
N GLU A 538 5.81 38.35 13.28
CA GLU A 538 7.13 38.92 13.63
C GLU A 538 8.10 37.85 14.17
N SER A 539 7.59 36.72 14.69
CA SER A 539 8.40 35.57 15.13
C SER A 539 8.87 34.61 14.01
N ILE A 540 8.29 34.68 12.80
CA ILE A 540 8.64 33.80 11.69
C ILE A 540 10.00 34.25 11.11
N PRO A 541 11.03 33.38 11.05
CA PRO A 541 12.34 33.78 10.54
C PRO A 541 12.34 33.90 9.01
N ILE A 542 12.57 35.12 8.51
CA ILE A 542 12.76 35.39 7.07
C ILE A 542 14.10 34.80 6.59
N SER A 543 14.12 34.26 5.37
CA SER A 543 15.34 33.70 4.79
C SER A 543 16.29 34.80 4.32
N LYS A 544 17.53 34.79 4.84
CA LYS A 544 18.61 35.69 4.37
C LYS A 544 19.08 35.38 2.93
N VAL A 545 18.71 34.23 2.39
CA VAL A 545 19.01 33.77 1.02
C VAL A 545 17.69 33.62 0.30
N GLN A 546 17.57 34.11 -0.95
CA GLN A 546 16.37 33.84 -1.75
C GLN A 546 16.15 32.33 -1.88
N ARG A 547 14.96 31.90 -1.47
CA ARG A 547 14.47 30.52 -1.53
C ARG A 547 12.99 30.60 -1.87
N GLU A 548 12.52 29.73 -2.76
CA GLU A 548 11.10 29.62 -3.06
C GLU A 548 10.29 29.25 -1.80
N ASP A 549 9.04 29.70 -1.74
CA ASP A 549 8.07 29.24 -0.74
C ASP A 549 7.82 27.73 -0.88
N ARG A 550 7.53 27.04 0.24
CA ARG A 550 7.39 25.57 0.23
C ARG A 550 6.25 25.06 1.09
N ASP A 551 5.54 24.06 0.58
CA ASP A 551 4.61 23.25 1.36
C ASP A 551 5.39 22.43 2.41
N GLY A 552 5.03 22.56 3.67
CA GLY A 552 5.59 21.81 4.78
C GLY A 552 4.51 21.15 5.63
N TRP A 553 4.87 20.11 6.36
CA TRP A 553 4.02 19.50 7.38
C TRP A 553 4.28 20.17 8.74
N HIS A 554 3.24 20.71 9.37
CA HIS A 554 3.39 21.44 10.63
C HIS A 554 3.73 20.50 11.81
N PHE A 555 3.15 19.30 11.85
CA PHE A 555 3.26 18.37 12.97
C PHE A 555 4.54 17.50 12.94
N THR A 556 5.61 17.95 12.26
CA THR A 556 6.97 17.39 12.32
C THR A 556 8.03 18.50 12.19
N GLN A 557 9.08 18.44 13.01
CA GLN A 557 10.17 19.44 13.01
C GLN A 557 10.82 19.59 11.61
N ASN A 558 11.09 18.46 10.95
CA ASN A 558 11.69 18.41 9.62
C ASN A 558 10.73 18.81 8.47
N GLY A 559 9.47 19.15 8.76
CA GLY A 559 8.48 19.56 7.76
C GLY A 559 7.97 18.46 6.84
N LYS A 560 8.28 17.17 7.12
CA LYS A 560 7.90 16.04 6.26
C LYS A 560 6.76 15.23 6.87
N TYR A 561 5.75 14.89 6.06
CA TYR A 561 4.62 14.08 6.49
C TYR A 561 5.07 12.68 6.95
N SER A 562 4.52 12.21 8.06
CA SER A 562 4.63 10.82 8.49
C SER A 562 3.25 10.23 8.81
N VAL A 563 3.06 8.93 8.54
CA VAL A 563 1.80 8.24 8.88
C VAL A 563 1.50 8.33 10.39
N LYS A 564 2.54 8.41 11.23
CA LYS A 564 2.42 8.64 12.69
C LYS A 564 1.77 10.01 12.97
N SER A 565 2.38 11.09 12.47
CA SER A 565 1.89 12.46 12.72
C SER A 565 0.52 12.73 12.08
N GLY A 566 0.24 12.22 10.88
CA GLY A 566 -1.09 12.28 10.28
C GLY A 566 -2.15 11.45 11.01
N TYR A 567 -1.80 10.26 11.52
CA TYR A 567 -2.72 9.49 12.36
C TYR A 567 -3.05 10.23 13.66
N GLN A 568 -2.04 10.80 14.33
CA GLN A 568 -2.26 11.63 15.52
C GLN A 568 -3.17 12.84 15.20
N LEU A 569 -2.94 13.51 14.07
CA LEU A 569 -3.74 14.67 13.66
C LEU A 569 -5.24 14.32 13.44
N GLU A 570 -5.52 13.20 12.77
CA GLU A 570 -6.90 12.71 12.55
C GLU A 570 -7.59 12.33 13.87
N ARG A 571 -6.84 11.82 14.86
CA ARG A 571 -7.37 11.46 16.18
C ARG A 571 -7.60 12.68 17.10
N VAL A 572 -6.77 13.72 16.98
CA VAL A 572 -6.95 14.97 17.73
C VAL A 572 -8.09 15.81 17.13
N TYR A 573 -8.12 16.00 15.80
CA TYR A 573 -9.13 16.79 15.08
C TYR A 573 -9.86 15.95 14.01
N PRO A 574 -10.72 15.00 14.40
CA PRO A 574 -11.51 14.20 13.46
C PRO A 574 -12.54 15.07 12.71
N ASP A 575 -12.94 14.65 11.50
CA ASP A 575 -14.06 15.25 10.73
C ASP A 575 -15.45 14.87 11.30
N LYS A 576 -15.52 14.62 12.61
CA LYS A 576 -16.73 14.27 13.36
C LYS A 576 -16.69 15.06 14.66
N GLU A 577 -17.83 15.57 15.09
CA GLU A 577 -17.95 16.15 16.42
C GLU A 577 -17.52 15.12 17.47
N LYS A 578 -16.62 15.54 18.38
CA LYS A 578 -16.34 14.76 19.59
C LYS A 578 -17.53 14.94 20.53
N PRO A 579 -18.02 13.86 21.20
CA PRO A 579 -18.92 14.05 22.32
C PRO A 579 -18.27 14.96 23.36
N MET A 580 -19.06 15.78 24.05
CA MET A 580 -18.59 16.80 24.97
C MET A 580 -17.52 16.28 25.94
N SER A 581 -16.57 17.15 26.27
CA SER A 581 -15.59 16.91 27.33
C SER A 581 -16.31 16.57 28.64
N THR A 582 -16.02 15.41 29.20
CA THR A 582 -16.45 15.05 30.56
C THR A 582 -15.80 16.01 31.55
N PHE A 583 -16.61 16.85 32.20
CA PHE A 583 -16.15 17.73 33.27
C PHE A 583 -15.72 16.89 34.49
N GLY A 584 -14.53 17.19 35.03
CA GLY A 584 -13.93 16.51 36.17
C GLY A 584 -12.42 16.25 36.01
N PRO A 585 -11.71 15.90 37.09
CA PRO A 585 -10.29 15.57 37.02
C PRO A 585 -10.06 14.29 36.21
N THR A 586 -9.12 14.32 35.25
CA THR A 586 -8.89 13.15 34.39
C THR A 586 -7.97 12.13 35.06
N VAL A 587 -8.39 10.88 35.06
CA VAL A 587 -7.57 9.74 35.52
C VAL A 587 -6.62 9.22 34.43
N ASP A 588 -6.37 10.01 33.38
CA ASP A 588 -5.53 9.59 32.24
C ASP A 588 -4.03 9.66 32.58
N VAL A 589 -3.61 10.59 33.43
CA VAL A 589 -2.23 10.64 33.98
C VAL A 589 -1.92 9.35 34.76
N LEU A 590 -2.85 8.85 35.57
CA LEU A 590 -2.72 7.57 36.28
C LEU A 590 -2.61 6.40 35.29
N LYS A 591 -3.50 6.31 34.30
CA LYS A 591 -3.47 5.24 33.27
C LYS A 591 -2.18 5.26 32.45
N ALA A 592 -1.62 6.45 32.20
CA ALA A 592 -0.36 6.61 31.50
C ALA A 592 0.83 6.17 32.35
N ASN A 593 0.79 6.46 33.66
CA ASN A 593 1.85 6.05 34.58
C ASN A 593 1.95 4.52 34.74
N CYS A 594 0.83 3.78 34.63
CA CYS A 594 0.80 2.31 34.59
C CYS A 594 1.78 1.68 33.58
N TRP A 595 2.13 2.41 32.50
CA TRP A 595 3.10 1.93 31.50
C TRP A 595 4.56 2.19 31.87
N LYS A 596 4.82 3.18 32.73
CA LYS A 596 6.18 3.56 33.17
C LYS A 596 6.72 2.64 34.26
N ILE A 597 5.85 2.13 35.14
CA ILE A 597 6.15 1.23 36.27
C ILE A 597 7.17 0.13 35.89
N ARG A 598 8.18 -0.12 36.74
CA ARG A 598 9.22 -1.13 36.48
C ARG A 598 8.72 -2.54 36.82
N CYS A 599 7.91 -3.14 35.94
CA CYS A 599 7.35 -4.48 36.13
C CYS A 599 7.00 -5.21 34.81
N PRO A 600 6.73 -6.54 34.83
CA PRO A 600 6.37 -7.31 33.63
C PRO A 600 5.17 -6.71 32.86
N PRO A 601 5.12 -6.81 31.51
CA PRO A 601 4.02 -6.28 30.70
C PRO A 601 2.63 -6.78 31.12
N LYS A 602 2.54 -8.02 31.62
CA LYS A 602 1.34 -8.62 32.24
C LYS A 602 0.80 -7.76 33.40
N LEU A 603 1.68 -7.26 34.27
CA LEU A 603 1.32 -6.43 35.42
C LEU A 603 0.98 -5.01 34.98
N LYS A 604 1.71 -4.42 34.01
CA LYS A 604 1.35 -3.12 33.40
C LYS A 604 -0.07 -3.09 32.85
N HIS A 605 -0.48 -4.15 32.12
CA HIS A 605 -1.86 -4.31 31.67
C HIS A 605 -2.87 -4.43 32.81
N PHE A 606 -2.53 -5.17 33.87
CA PHE A 606 -3.40 -5.33 35.04
C PHE A 606 -3.60 -4.01 35.80
N LEU A 607 -2.53 -3.25 36.05
CA LEU A 607 -2.60 -1.90 36.64
C LEU A 607 -3.43 -0.95 35.75
N TRP A 608 -3.23 -0.99 34.43
CA TRP A 608 -4.07 -0.22 33.50
C TRP A 608 -5.54 -0.65 33.52
N GLN A 609 -5.83 -1.94 33.66
CA GLN A 609 -7.20 -2.44 33.80
C GLN A 609 -7.84 -1.97 35.12
N LEU A 610 -7.09 -2.01 36.23
CA LEU A 610 -7.50 -1.54 37.55
C LEU A 610 -7.88 -0.05 37.50
N VAL A 611 -6.98 0.81 37.04
CA VAL A 611 -7.23 2.26 36.91
C VAL A 611 -8.29 2.58 35.84
N SER A 612 -8.46 1.74 34.81
CA SER A 612 -9.51 1.91 33.80
C SER A 612 -10.90 1.39 34.20
N GLY A 613 -11.09 0.80 35.39
CA GLY A 613 -12.35 0.17 35.78
C GLY A 613 -12.67 -1.14 35.03
N CYS A 614 -11.67 -1.75 34.40
CA CYS A 614 -11.79 -2.91 33.50
C CYS A 614 -11.47 -4.24 34.21
N ILE A 615 -11.91 -4.41 35.46
CA ILE A 615 -11.70 -5.61 36.28
C ILE A 615 -13.05 -6.19 36.74
N ALA A 616 -13.13 -7.52 36.79
CA ALA A 616 -14.31 -8.32 37.10
C ALA A 616 -14.60 -8.45 38.61
N VAL A 617 -14.67 -7.34 39.32
CA VAL A 617 -15.25 -7.28 40.68
C VAL A 617 -16.78 -7.29 40.61
N ARG A 618 -17.48 -7.74 41.66
CA ARG A 618 -18.94 -7.95 41.60
C ARG A 618 -19.72 -6.68 41.24
N LYS A 619 -19.38 -5.51 41.79
CA LYS A 619 -19.97 -4.21 41.40
C LYS A 619 -19.94 -3.97 39.90
N ASN A 620 -18.81 -4.28 39.26
CA ASN A 620 -18.59 -4.06 37.83
C ASN A 620 -19.28 -5.11 36.94
N LEU A 621 -19.52 -6.32 37.47
CA LEU A 621 -20.28 -7.37 36.78
C LEU A 621 -21.78 -7.06 36.84
N HIS A 622 -22.29 -6.64 38.00
CA HIS A 622 -23.66 -6.18 38.18
C HIS A 622 -23.97 -4.95 37.30
N ALA A 623 -23.06 -3.96 37.25
CA ALA A 623 -23.14 -2.82 36.33
C ALA A 623 -23.00 -3.19 34.83
N ARG A 624 -22.87 -4.49 34.49
CA ARG A 624 -22.92 -5.04 33.13
C ARG A 624 -24.14 -5.93 32.88
N GLY A 625 -25.10 -5.97 33.80
CA GLY A 625 -26.30 -6.79 33.68
C GLY A 625 -26.08 -8.28 33.98
N LEU A 626 -24.97 -8.64 34.62
CA LEU A 626 -24.79 -9.99 35.16
C LEU A 626 -25.48 -10.07 36.52
N THR A 627 -26.52 -10.88 36.61
CA THR A 627 -27.31 -11.10 37.83
C THR A 627 -26.52 -11.90 38.86
N GLY A 628 -26.51 -11.43 40.11
CA GLY A 628 -25.86 -12.07 41.24
C GLY A 628 -25.76 -11.11 42.43
N ASP A 629 -25.41 -11.65 43.59
CA ASP A 629 -25.06 -10.86 44.77
C ASP A 629 -23.86 -9.93 44.48
N ILE A 630 -23.83 -8.76 45.11
CA ILE A 630 -22.75 -7.76 44.98
C ILE A 630 -21.77 -7.78 46.16
N CYS A 631 -22.06 -8.49 47.25
CA CYS A 631 -21.22 -8.54 48.46
C CYS A 631 -19.84 -9.18 48.23
N CYS A 632 -18.90 -9.00 49.15
CA CYS A 632 -17.55 -9.55 49.05
C CYS A 632 -17.40 -10.94 49.72
N ASP A 633 -17.10 -11.97 48.92
CA ASP A 633 -16.86 -13.37 49.34
C ASP A 633 -15.75 -13.59 50.38
N ARG A 634 -14.91 -12.58 50.67
CA ARG A 634 -13.84 -12.66 51.68
C ARG A 634 -14.23 -12.12 53.05
N CYS A 635 -15.24 -11.25 53.15
CA CYS A 635 -15.50 -10.50 54.39
C CYS A 635 -16.96 -10.06 54.62
N GLY A 636 -17.89 -10.37 53.72
CA GLY A 636 -19.31 -10.01 53.88
C GLY A 636 -19.64 -8.53 53.68
N ALA A 637 -18.68 -7.69 53.29
CA ALA A 637 -18.94 -6.29 52.97
C ALA A 637 -19.99 -6.18 51.83
N SER A 638 -20.91 -5.23 51.96
CA SER A 638 -22.13 -5.13 51.13
C SER A 638 -21.90 -4.81 49.65
N GLU A 639 -20.70 -4.41 49.25
CA GLU A 639 -20.34 -4.22 47.85
C GLU A 639 -18.86 -4.52 47.59
N GLU A 640 -18.59 -5.47 46.69
CA GLU A 640 -17.24 -5.70 46.17
C GLU A 640 -16.91 -4.68 45.06
N SER A 641 -16.41 -3.52 45.48
CA SER A 641 -15.83 -2.49 44.60
C SER A 641 -14.35 -2.78 44.26
N ILE A 642 -13.76 -2.05 43.30
CA ILE A 642 -12.31 -2.16 43.03
C ILE A 642 -11.50 -1.64 44.22
N ASN A 643 -11.86 -0.51 44.82
CA ASN A 643 -11.14 0.00 46.00
C ASN A 643 -11.26 -0.99 47.16
N HIS A 644 -12.43 -1.63 47.30
CA HIS A 644 -12.65 -2.66 48.30
C HIS A 644 -11.66 -3.81 48.18
N VAL A 645 -11.63 -4.50 47.03
CA VAL A 645 -10.76 -5.68 46.81
C VAL A 645 -9.29 -5.40 47.05
N PHE A 646 -8.82 -4.19 46.73
CA PHE A 646 -7.39 -3.86 46.79
C PHE A 646 -6.94 -3.14 48.05
N PHE A 647 -7.80 -2.38 48.73
CA PHE A 647 -7.37 -1.42 49.76
C PHE A 647 -8.22 -1.42 51.05
N GLU A 648 -9.49 -1.85 51.02
CA GLU A 648 -10.37 -1.85 52.20
C GLU A 648 -10.59 -3.24 52.79
N CYS A 649 -10.64 -4.28 51.94
CA CYS A 649 -10.96 -5.65 52.33
C CYS A 649 -9.95 -6.14 53.40
N PRO A 650 -10.38 -6.68 54.56
CA PRO A 650 -9.48 -6.93 55.69
C PRO A 650 -8.21 -7.75 55.36
N PRO A 651 -8.26 -8.82 54.54
CA PRO A 651 -7.04 -9.54 54.15
C PRO A 651 -6.11 -8.69 53.25
N ALA A 652 -6.65 -7.83 52.39
CA ALA A 652 -5.84 -6.93 51.56
C ALA A 652 -5.14 -5.86 52.42
N ARG A 653 -5.84 -5.30 53.41
CA ARG A 653 -5.24 -4.40 54.41
C ARG A 653 -4.14 -5.07 55.22
N GLN A 654 -4.30 -6.35 55.59
CA GLN A 654 -3.24 -7.12 56.24
C GLN A 654 -2.01 -7.30 55.33
N VAL A 655 -2.19 -7.55 54.02
CA VAL A 655 -1.05 -7.58 53.07
C VAL A 655 -0.29 -6.25 53.06
N TRP A 656 -1.00 -5.11 53.04
CA TRP A 656 -0.35 -3.79 53.06
C TRP A 656 0.35 -3.48 54.39
N ALA A 657 -0.29 -3.76 55.52
CA ALA A 657 0.29 -3.54 56.85
C ALA A 657 1.50 -4.44 57.16
N LEU A 658 1.63 -5.57 56.45
CA LEU A 658 2.82 -6.44 56.49
C LEU A 658 3.89 -6.04 55.46
N SER A 659 3.58 -5.17 54.50
CA SER A 659 4.48 -4.77 53.43
C SER A 659 5.45 -3.66 53.86
N GLN A 660 6.52 -3.46 53.09
CA GLN A 660 7.48 -2.38 53.30
C GLN A 660 6.95 -0.99 52.88
N ILE A 661 5.70 -0.89 52.39
CA ILE A 661 5.10 0.36 51.93
C ILE A 661 4.36 1.01 53.12
N PRO A 662 4.83 2.17 53.63
CA PRO A 662 4.28 2.80 54.83
C PRO A 662 2.81 3.20 54.62
N THR A 663 1.93 2.56 55.38
CA THR A 663 0.47 2.70 55.34
C THR A 663 -0.09 2.68 56.76
N SER A 664 -1.25 3.30 56.99
CA SER A 664 -1.90 3.22 58.31
C SER A 664 -2.56 1.84 58.46
N PRO A 665 -2.39 1.13 59.60
CA PRO A 665 -3.08 -0.14 59.86
C PRO A 665 -4.61 -0.04 59.75
N HIS A 666 -5.16 1.16 59.98
CA HIS A 666 -6.59 1.41 59.99
C HIS A 666 -7.14 1.85 58.63
N ILE A 667 -6.34 2.51 57.78
CA ILE A 667 -6.75 3.07 56.50
C ILE A 667 -5.58 3.00 55.50
N PHE A 668 -5.71 2.25 54.40
CA PHE A 668 -4.89 2.49 53.21
C PHE A 668 -5.35 3.81 52.58
N PRO A 669 -4.47 4.76 52.21
CA PRO A 669 -4.61 6.17 52.64
C PRO A 669 -5.90 6.96 52.33
N THR A 670 -6.79 6.48 51.46
CA THR A 670 -8.12 7.07 51.21
C THR A 670 -9.16 6.02 50.83
N GLU A 671 -10.43 6.40 50.82
CA GLU A 671 -11.54 5.64 50.22
C GLU A 671 -11.55 5.70 48.66
N SER A 672 -10.59 6.38 48.06
CA SER A 672 -10.53 6.64 46.61
C SER A 672 -9.50 5.75 45.92
N LEU A 673 -9.98 4.87 45.03
CA LEU A 673 -9.15 4.06 44.13
C LEU A 673 -8.06 4.88 43.43
N TYR A 674 -8.42 6.07 42.95
CA TYR A 674 -7.54 6.91 42.18
C TYR A 674 -6.49 7.60 43.05
N THR A 675 -6.86 8.00 44.27
CA THR A 675 -5.94 8.64 45.22
C THR A 675 -5.00 7.61 45.88
N ASN A 676 -5.48 6.38 46.08
CA ASN A 676 -4.65 5.24 46.51
C ASN A 676 -3.60 4.85 45.46
N MET A 677 -3.97 4.88 44.17
CA MET A 677 -3.02 4.67 43.07
C MET A 677 -2.06 5.86 42.87
N ASP A 678 -2.53 7.10 43.04
CA ASP A 678 -1.72 8.32 43.04
C ASP A 678 -0.67 8.30 44.18
N HIS A 679 -1.07 7.84 45.38
CA HIS A 679 -0.16 7.61 46.49
C HIS A 679 0.92 6.57 46.13
N LEU A 680 0.53 5.37 45.68
CA LEU A 680 1.45 4.31 45.26
C LEU A 680 2.42 4.72 44.15
N PHE A 681 2.00 5.63 43.25
CA PHE A 681 2.84 6.09 42.15
C PHE A 681 3.84 7.20 42.53
N TRP A 682 3.48 8.10 43.46
CA TRP A 682 4.24 9.34 43.66
C TRP A 682 4.39 9.84 45.10
N ARG A 683 3.64 9.31 46.07
CA ARG A 683 3.62 9.82 47.47
C ARG A 683 4.10 8.83 48.53
N VAL A 684 4.49 7.61 48.17
CA VAL A 684 5.23 6.72 49.07
C VAL A 684 6.57 7.39 49.44
N SER A 685 6.88 7.45 50.73
CA SER A 685 8.09 8.06 51.28
C SER A 685 8.71 7.14 52.33
N PRO A 686 9.98 6.68 52.17
CA PRO A 686 10.89 6.96 51.05
C PRO A 686 10.35 6.44 49.70
N LYS A 687 10.87 6.99 48.60
CA LYS A 687 10.46 6.57 47.25
C LYS A 687 10.98 5.15 46.95
N MET A 688 10.07 4.25 46.64
CA MET A 688 10.36 2.86 46.25
C MET A 688 10.53 2.78 44.72
N GLU A 689 11.76 2.74 44.21
CA GLU A 689 12.01 2.65 42.75
C GLU A 689 11.79 1.25 42.16
N ASP A 690 11.65 0.26 43.03
CA ASP A 690 11.39 -1.15 42.71
C ASP A 690 9.95 -1.42 42.21
N HIS A 691 9.00 -0.57 42.59
CA HIS A 691 7.57 -0.70 42.32
C HIS A 691 6.92 -2.03 42.80
N HIS A 692 7.38 -2.62 43.92
CA HIS A 692 6.89 -3.91 44.48
C HIS A 692 5.35 -3.98 44.65
N PHE A 693 4.69 -2.84 44.84
CA PHE A 693 3.23 -2.72 44.89
C PHE A 693 2.50 -3.35 43.68
N ALA A 694 3.15 -3.42 42.50
CA ALA A 694 2.57 -4.00 41.30
C ALA A 694 2.33 -5.51 41.43
N TRP A 695 3.21 -6.22 42.14
CA TRP A 695 3.04 -7.64 42.46
C TRP A 695 2.08 -7.83 43.63
N ILE A 696 2.14 -6.97 44.66
CA ILE A 696 1.21 -7.00 45.79
C ILE A 696 -0.24 -6.90 45.31
N LEU A 697 -0.57 -5.91 44.47
CA LEU A 697 -1.91 -5.78 43.86
C LEU A 697 -2.28 -7.02 43.03
N TRP A 698 -1.34 -7.59 42.26
CA TRP A 698 -1.59 -8.78 41.47
C TRP A 698 -1.87 -10.03 42.33
N TYR A 699 -1.16 -10.20 43.45
CA TYR A 699 -1.36 -11.34 44.33
C TYR A 699 -2.58 -11.18 45.24
N ILE A 700 -2.96 -9.96 45.65
CA ILE A 700 -4.27 -9.67 46.24
C ILE A 700 -5.41 -10.07 45.28
N TRP A 701 -5.30 -9.71 43.99
CA TRP A 701 -6.27 -10.12 42.96
C TRP A 701 -6.32 -11.64 42.79
N LYS A 702 -5.18 -12.34 42.85
CA LYS A 702 -5.13 -13.80 42.81
C LYS A 702 -5.74 -14.45 44.05
N GLY A 703 -5.49 -13.94 45.25
CA GLY A 703 -6.12 -14.41 46.50
C GLY A 703 -7.65 -14.29 46.45
N ARG A 704 -8.17 -13.10 46.07
CA ARG A 704 -9.61 -12.90 45.83
C ARG A 704 -10.17 -13.92 44.84
N ASN A 705 -9.52 -14.13 43.70
CA ASN A 705 -10.02 -15.05 42.68
C ASN A 705 -9.97 -16.52 43.12
N ASN A 706 -8.97 -16.93 43.92
CA ASN A 706 -8.91 -18.27 44.48
C ASN A 706 -10.05 -18.51 45.49
N LYS A 707 -10.43 -17.50 46.28
CA LYS A 707 -11.62 -17.56 47.14
C LYS A 707 -12.91 -17.65 46.32
N VAL A 708 -13.09 -16.78 45.32
CA VAL A 708 -14.33 -16.71 44.51
C VAL A 708 -14.54 -17.93 43.61
N PHE A 709 -13.48 -18.47 42.98
CA PHE A 709 -13.60 -19.56 41.99
C PHE A 709 -13.19 -20.94 42.51
N SER A 710 -12.69 -21.06 43.75
CA SER A 710 -12.25 -22.34 44.33
C SER A 710 -12.48 -22.45 45.84
N ASN A 711 -13.11 -21.46 46.48
CA ASN A 711 -13.27 -21.33 47.94
C ASN A 711 -11.94 -21.36 48.74
N LEU A 712 -10.79 -21.20 48.08
CA LEU A 712 -9.47 -21.20 48.68
C LEU A 712 -9.09 -19.79 49.14
N ASP A 713 -9.19 -19.53 50.44
CA ASP A 713 -8.61 -18.33 51.04
C ASP A 713 -7.10 -18.50 51.24
N ILE A 714 -6.34 -17.41 51.08
CA ILE A 714 -4.88 -17.41 51.21
C ILE A 714 -4.48 -16.41 52.30
N ASP A 715 -3.60 -16.83 53.21
CA ASP A 715 -3.06 -15.98 54.27
C ASP A 715 -2.38 -14.74 53.67
N PRO A 716 -2.63 -13.53 54.21
CA PRO A 716 -1.96 -12.31 53.78
C PRO A 716 -0.42 -12.38 53.79
N ARG A 717 0.18 -13.15 54.70
CA ARG A 717 1.64 -13.39 54.76
C ARG A 717 2.12 -14.14 53.52
N ASP A 718 1.43 -15.21 53.11
CA ASP A 718 1.79 -15.96 51.91
C ASP A 718 1.51 -15.14 50.64
N THR A 719 0.43 -14.38 50.62
CA THR A 719 0.12 -13.44 49.54
C THR A 719 1.25 -12.42 49.33
N LEU A 720 1.79 -11.85 50.42
CA LEU A 720 2.93 -10.94 50.39
C LEU A 720 4.24 -11.66 50.05
N LYS A 721 4.51 -12.82 50.65
CA LYS A 721 5.72 -13.63 50.44
C LYS A 721 5.87 -14.01 48.97
N ILE A 722 4.80 -14.49 48.33
CA ILE A 722 4.81 -14.80 46.89
C ILE A 722 5.04 -13.53 46.07
N ALA A 723 4.40 -12.40 46.41
CA ALA A 723 4.63 -11.14 45.71
C ALA A 723 6.09 -10.66 45.78
N VAL A 724 6.72 -10.71 46.96
CA VAL A 724 8.12 -10.33 47.15
C VAL A 724 9.07 -11.29 46.42
N THR A 725 8.85 -12.61 46.52
CA THR A 725 9.65 -13.61 45.79
C THR A 725 9.56 -13.40 44.28
N GLU A 726 8.37 -13.26 43.72
CA GLU A 726 8.16 -13.02 42.28
C GLU A 726 8.66 -11.65 41.80
N THR A 727 8.82 -10.69 42.71
CA THR A 727 9.46 -9.41 42.36
C THR A 727 10.96 -9.59 42.26
N LYS A 728 11.59 -10.19 43.28
CA LYS A 728 13.02 -10.50 43.29
C LYS A 728 13.43 -11.36 42.10
N SER A 729 12.74 -12.47 41.86
CA SER A 729 13.03 -13.34 40.70
C SER A 729 12.85 -12.64 39.35
N TRP A 730 12.04 -11.58 39.27
CA TRP A 730 11.97 -10.75 38.07
C TRP A 730 13.11 -9.72 37.98
N GLU A 731 13.48 -9.09 39.10
CA GLU A 731 14.64 -8.19 39.23
C GLU A 731 15.95 -8.92 38.88
N ASP A 732 16.17 -10.10 39.46
CA ASP A 732 17.29 -11.02 39.17
C ASP A 732 17.33 -11.36 37.68
N ALA A 733 16.18 -11.68 37.08
CA ALA A 733 16.07 -11.94 35.64
C ALA A 733 16.33 -10.70 34.76
N GLN A 734 16.25 -9.47 35.31
CA GLN A 734 16.71 -8.28 34.58
C GLN A 734 18.23 -8.14 34.68
N VAL A 735 18.84 -8.51 35.82
CA VAL A 735 20.30 -8.51 36.01
C VAL A 735 20.97 -9.57 35.12
N VAL A 736 20.42 -10.78 35.02
CA VAL A 736 20.92 -11.84 34.11
C VAL A 736 20.75 -11.48 32.63
N SER A 737 19.92 -10.49 32.28
CA SER A 737 19.85 -9.91 30.93
C SER A 737 20.85 -8.76 30.69
N ALA A 738 21.50 -8.24 31.75
CA ALA A 738 22.47 -7.15 31.69
C ALA A 738 23.91 -7.65 31.91
N GLN A 739 24.08 -8.71 32.70
CA GLN A 739 25.22 -9.60 32.58
C GLN A 739 25.14 -10.28 31.22
N VAL A 740 25.89 -9.74 30.24
CA VAL A 740 26.42 -10.56 29.16
C VAL A 740 26.99 -11.80 29.83
N ILE A 741 26.50 -12.98 29.46
CA ILE A 741 27.10 -14.22 29.95
C ILE A 741 28.52 -14.23 29.38
N ASP A 742 29.49 -13.93 30.24
CA ASP A 742 30.91 -14.13 29.97
C ASP A 742 31.18 -15.64 30.00
N ARG A 743 30.60 -16.32 29.01
CA ARG A 743 31.05 -17.63 28.59
C ARG A 743 32.54 -17.43 28.33
N PRO A 744 33.43 -18.25 28.92
CA PRO A 744 34.87 -18.11 28.67
C PRO A 744 35.05 -18.03 27.16
N THR A 745 35.58 -16.89 26.70
CA THR A 745 35.53 -16.50 25.29
C THR A 745 35.95 -17.71 24.47
N PRO A 746 35.10 -18.26 23.58
CA PRO A 746 35.51 -19.34 22.72
C PRO A 746 36.70 -18.81 21.91
N SER A 747 37.91 -19.26 22.26
CA SER A 747 39.08 -19.13 21.41
C SER A 747 38.63 -19.68 20.06
N LEU A 748 38.55 -18.81 19.04
CA LEU A 748 37.87 -19.08 17.76
C LEU A 748 38.18 -20.53 17.36
N PRO A 749 37.18 -21.43 17.42
CA PRO A 749 37.47 -22.84 17.46
C PRO A 749 38.21 -23.18 16.17
N ILE A 750 39.38 -23.83 16.30
CA ILE A 750 40.28 -24.12 15.18
C ILE A 750 39.68 -25.27 14.35
N ILE A 751 38.57 -24.95 13.69
CA ILE A 751 37.79 -25.76 12.79
C ILE A 751 38.24 -25.36 11.38
N PRO A 752 38.91 -26.26 10.63
CA PRO A 752 39.20 -26.03 9.22
C PRO A 752 37.88 -25.78 8.47
N GLY A 753 37.70 -24.57 7.95
CA GLY A 753 36.41 -24.13 7.41
C GLY A 753 36.48 -22.74 6.78
N ARG A 754 35.50 -22.47 5.90
CA ARG A 754 35.35 -21.18 5.19
C ARG A 754 34.56 -20.22 6.08
N TRP A 755 35.18 -19.16 6.57
CA TRP A 755 34.53 -18.14 7.41
C TRP A 755 34.34 -16.84 6.64
N CYS A 756 33.12 -16.31 6.64
CA CYS A 756 32.79 -14.97 6.14
C CYS A 756 32.33 -14.10 7.30
N PHE A 757 33.07 -13.02 7.55
CA PHE A 757 32.77 -12.03 8.58
C PHE A 757 32.06 -10.84 7.94
N THR A 758 31.08 -10.23 8.60
CA THR A 758 30.34 -9.07 8.09
C THR A 758 29.96 -8.08 9.20
N ASP A 759 29.87 -6.79 8.87
CA ASP A 759 29.33 -5.72 9.73
C ASP A 759 28.69 -4.59 8.89
N GLY A 760 27.87 -3.75 9.53
CA GLY A 760 27.17 -2.64 8.90
C GLY A 760 27.26 -1.34 9.72
N SER A 761 27.46 -0.21 9.05
CA SER A 761 27.71 1.08 9.71
C SER A 761 26.88 2.22 9.12
N TRP A 762 26.21 2.98 9.99
CA TRP A 762 25.42 4.16 9.62
C TRP A 762 25.53 5.24 10.71
N LYS A 763 25.21 6.50 10.35
CA LYS A 763 24.93 7.60 11.29
C LYS A 763 23.85 8.50 10.67
N ASP A 764 23.05 9.15 11.49
CA ASP A 764 21.95 10.04 11.05
C ASP A 764 22.39 11.30 10.27
N LYS A 765 23.71 11.55 10.15
CA LYS A 765 24.31 12.67 9.42
C LYS A 765 25.09 12.26 8.17
N ASP A 766 25.41 10.98 8.03
CA ASP A 766 26.27 10.49 6.95
C ASP A 766 25.38 10.25 5.69
N VAL A 767 25.89 10.56 4.49
CA VAL A 767 25.09 10.45 3.25
C VAL A 767 24.87 8.99 2.83
N PHE A 768 25.79 8.11 3.23
CA PHE A 768 25.81 6.69 2.89
C PHE A 768 25.89 5.83 4.15
N SER A 769 25.27 4.66 4.10
CA SER A 769 25.49 3.56 5.06
C SER A 769 26.48 2.58 4.45
N GLY A 770 27.58 2.31 5.14
CA GLY A 770 28.59 1.36 4.71
C GLY A 770 28.24 -0.06 5.15
N GLN A 771 28.62 -1.03 4.33
CA GLN A 771 28.61 -2.45 4.65
C GLN A 771 30.03 -2.97 4.42
N GLY A 772 30.47 -3.93 5.22
CA GLY A 772 31.81 -4.50 5.12
C GLY A 772 31.77 -5.99 5.38
N TRP A 773 32.63 -6.74 4.70
CA TRP A 773 32.82 -8.16 4.89
C TRP A 773 34.24 -8.58 4.51
N TYR A 774 34.69 -9.73 5.01
CA TYR A 774 35.93 -10.37 4.57
C TYR A 774 35.88 -11.89 4.75
N SER A 775 36.64 -12.60 3.91
CA SER A 775 36.83 -14.05 3.95
C SER A 775 38.11 -14.43 4.70
N THR A 776 38.25 -15.68 5.13
CA THR A 776 39.50 -16.26 5.66
C THR A 776 40.28 -17.08 4.62
N LEU A 777 39.98 -16.90 3.33
CA LEU A 777 40.73 -17.40 2.19
C LEU A 777 40.82 -16.26 1.17
N GLU A 778 42.02 -16.04 0.63
CA GLU A 778 42.37 -14.86 -0.17
C GLU A 778 42.12 -15.01 -1.67
N GLU A 779 41.99 -16.25 -2.19
CA GLU A 779 42.05 -16.52 -3.64
C GLU A 779 40.70 -16.61 -4.38
N GLU A 780 39.53 -16.47 -3.72
CA GLU A 780 38.21 -16.67 -4.37
C GLU A 780 37.15 -15.58 -4.04
N TRP A 781 37.02 -14.52 -4.87
CA TRP A 781 35.74 -13.98 -5.44
C TRP A 781 35.87 -12.59 -6.11
N PRO A 782 34.90 -12.21 -6.98
CA PRO A 782 34.37 -10.85 -6.94
C PRO A 782 32.83 -10.75 -7.09
N ALA A 783 32.29 -9.55 -6.78
CA ALA A 783 30.90 -9.08 -6.98
C ALA A 783 29.76 -9.74 -6.15
N PHE A 784 29.29 -9.04 -5.10
CA PHE A 784 28.24 -9.51 -4.18
C PHE A 784 26.91 -8.72 -4.22
N ASP A 785 26.60 -8.03 -5.33
CA ASP A 785 25.49 -7.04 -5.38
C ASP A 785 24.10 -7.63 -5.74
N SER A 786 24.01 -8.92 -6.09
CA SER A 786 22.75 -9.64 -6.38
C SER A 786 22.25 -10.54 -5.23
N TYR A 787 23.09 -10.82 -4.22
CA TYR A 787 23.02 -12.07 -3.43
C TYR A 787 21.97 -12.12 -2.31
N LEU A 788 21.03 -11.17 -2.23
CA LEU A 788 19.95 -11.21 -1.22
C LEU A 788 18.91 -12.33 -1.47
N ALA A 789 18.83 -12.84 -2.71
CA ALA A 789 18.13 -14.08 -3.02
C ALA A 789 19.02 -15.31 -2.72
N ASP A 790 20.28 -15.24 -3.18
CA ASP A 790 21.22 -16.35 -3.19
C ASP A 790 21.86 -16.69 -1.84
N ILE A 791 21.69 -15.88 -0.78
CA ILE A 791 21.97 -16.32 0.61
C ILE A 791 21.17 -17.60 0.97
N LYS A 792 20.08 -17.92 0.25
CA LYS A 792 19.44 -19.24 0.33
C LYS A 792 20.14 -20.30 -0.53
N ASN A 793 20.44 -20.01 -1.79
CA ASN A 793 21.08 -20.96 -2.71
C ASN A 793 22.49 -21.36 -2.24
N LEU A 794 23.30 -20.39 -1.79
CA LEU A 794 24.59 -20.62 -1.14
C LEU A 794 24.46 -21.54 0.08
N ARG A 795 23.40 -21.38 0.89
CA ARG A 795 23.15 -22.23 2.07
C ARG A 795 22.90 -23.69 1.69
N GLU A 796 22.35 -23.95 0.51
CA GLU A 796 22.13 -25.31 -0.02
C GLU A 796 23.41 -25.92 -0.62
N ASN A 797 24.40 -25.09 -1.00
CA ASN A 797 25.71 -25.52 -1.49
C ASN A 797 26.73 -25.89 -0.39
N PHE A 798 26.50 -25.50 0.88
CA PHE A 798 27.37 -25.87 2.00
C PHE A 798 26.86 -27.12 2.73
N HIS A 799 27.73 -28.13 2.89
CA HIS A 799 27.43 -29.36 3.65
C HIS A 799 26.99 -29.10 5.10
N SER A 800 27.43 -27.98 5.70
CA SER A 800 26.86 -27.42 6.92
C SER A 800 27.01 -25.90 6.92
N SER A 801 26.11 -25.19 7.59
CA SER A 801 26.15 -23.72 7.71
C SER A 801 25.65 -23.28 9.08
N GLU A 802 26.46 -22.47 9.77
CA GLU A 802 26.16 -21.92 11.10
C GLU A 802 26.35 -20.39 11.09
N ILE A 803 25.55 -19.68 11.89
CA ILE A 803 25.68 -18.23 12.10
C ILE A 803 26.10 -18.01 13.55
N ILE A 804 27.40 -17.76 13.76
CA ILE A 804 27.99 -17.54 15.07
C ILE A 804 28.06 -16.04 15.36
N TYR A 805 27.68 -15.64 16.58
CA TYR A 805 27.87 -14.26 17.04
C TYR A 805 29.36 -14.01 17.37
N VAL A 806 30.00 -13.13 16.61
CA VAL A 806 31.35 -12.64 16.89
C VAL A 806 31.26 -11.25 17.52
N PRO A 807 31.86 -11.00 18.70
CA PRO A 807 31.92 -9.67 19.30
C PRO A 807 32.55 -8.63 18.37
N ARG A 808 32.01 -7.41 18.33
CA ARG A 808 32.56 -6.30 17.50
C ARG A 808 34.02 -5.96 17.82
N THR A 809 34.47 -6.25 19.04
CA THR A 809 35.87 -6.12 19.47
C THR A 809 36.82 -7.12 18.79
N GLN A 810 36.29 -8.20 18.20
CA GLN A 810 37.02 -9.21 17.42
C GLN A 810 36.77 -9.04 15.92
N ASN A 811 35.56 -8.66 15.50
CA ASN A 811 35.18 -8.43 14.09
C ASN A 811 35.74 -7.11 13.49
N LYS A 812 37.00 -6.77 13.78
CA LYS A 812 37.57 -5.44 13.50
C LYS A 812 37.74 -5.12 12.01
N LYS A 813 38.10 -6.09 11.16
CA LYS A 813 38.34 -5.85 9.71
C LYS A 813 37.02 -5.53 8.99
N ALA A 814 35.93 -6.25 9.27
CA ALA A 814 34.61 -5.94 8.71
C ALA A 814 34.03 -4.61 9.23
N ASP A 815 34.14 -4.32 10.53
CA ASP A 815 33.74 -3.02 11.11
C ASP A 815 34.54 -1.85 10.51
N GLY A 816 35.84 -2.03 10.27
CA GLY A 816 36.69 -1.04 9.59
C GLY A 816 36.21 -0.74 8.18
N LEU A 817 36.02 -1.78 7.35
CA LEU A 817 35.49 -1.66 5.99
C LEU A 817 34.12 -0.99 5.97
N ALA A 818 33.19 -1.44 6.82
CA ALA A 818 31.86 -0.87 6.95
C ALA A 818 31.88 0.61 7.42
N ARG A 819 32.89 1.02 8.21
CA ARG A 819 33.06 2.42 8.63
C ARG A 819 33.63 3.31 7.52
N GLY A 820 34.58 2.81 6.72
CA GLY A 820 35.18 3.51 5.57
C GLY A 820 34.22 3.69 4.40
N ALA A 821 33.37 2.70 4.13
CA ALA A 821 32.32 2.75 3.11
C ALA A 821 31.19 3.78 3.37
N ARG A 822 31.28 4.61 4.43
CA ARG A 822 30.40 5.77 4.65
C ARG A 822 31.01 7.09 4.15
N THR A 823 32.33 7.18 4.08
CA THR A 823 33.07 8.41 3.77
C THR A 823 33.41 8.56 2.30
N GLN A 824 33.24 7.50 1.49
CA GLN A 824 33.42 7.52 0.05
C GLN A 824 32.20 6.91 -0.66
N ALA A 825 31.92 7.40 -1.87
CA ALA A 825 30.85 6.91 -2.73
C ALA A 825 31.36 5.91 -3.78
N SER A 826 32.09 4.89 -3.33
CA SER A 826 32.62 3.82 -4.19
C SER A 826 31.56 2.73 -4.42
N PHE A 827 31.32 2.40 -5.69
CA PHE A 827 30.93 1.03 -6.04
C PHE A 827 32.12 0.09 -5.75
N VAL A 828 31.84 -1.15 -5.36
CA VAL A 828 32.84 -2.05 -4.73
C VAL A 828 34.00 -2.36 -5.69
N VAL A 829 35.20 -1.86 -5.37
CA VAL A 829 36.47 -2.26 -5.98
C VAL A 829 37.58 -2.33 -4.93
N HIS A 830 37.62 -3.43 -4.18
CA HIS A 830 38.86 -4.10 -3.76
C HIS A 830 38.51 -5.52 -3.28
N MET A 831 39.37 -6.49 -3.56
CA MET A 831 39.21 -7.90 -3.14
C MET A 831 40.54 -8.49 -2.63
N ASP A 832 41.48 -7.62 -2.26
CA ASP A 832 42.84 -7.97 -1.87
C ASP A 832 43.05 -7.75 -0.36
N ASP A 833 44.20 -8.17 0.17
CA ASP A 833 44.43 -8.37 1.59
C ASP A 833 44.81 -7.09 2.37
N GLU A 834 45.55 -6.16 1.75
CA GLU A 834 45.95 -4.86 2.30
C GLU A 834 45.02 -3.69 1.91
N PRO A 835 44.83 -2.66 2.77
CA PRO A 835 44.14 -1.44 2.38
C PRO A 835 45.03 -0.55 1.49
N PRO A 836 44.48 0.16 0.48
CA PRO A 836 45.26 1.07 -0.37
C PRO A 836 45.99 2.14 0.45
N THR A 837 47.23 2.47 0.06
CA THR A 837 48.14 3.34 0.82
C THR A 837 47.60 4.75 1.09
N TRP A 838 46.68 5.27 0.28
CA TRP A 838 46.01 6.55 0.55
C TRP A 838 45.03 6.50 1.73
N PHE A 839 44.65 5.31 2.21
CA PHE A 839 43.73 5.10 3.34
C PHE A 839 44.44 5.21 4.71
N THR A 840 45.77 5.11 4.75
CA THR A 840 46.58 5.23 5.99
C THR A 840 47.10 6.65 6.23
N GLU A 841 46.98 7.57 5.28
CA GLU A 841 47.48 8.96 5.37
C GLU A 841 46.40 10.01 5.69
N SER A 842 45.42 9.70 6.55
CA SER A 842 44.70 10.71 7.37
C SER A 842 43.93 10.08 8.55
N ILE A 843 43.68 10.90 9.58
CA ILE A 843 43.09 10.54 10.89
C ILE A 843 41.57 10.31 10.82
#